data_AF-A0A0J9X3K9-F1
#
_entry.id   AF-A0A0J9X3K9-F1
#
_cell.length_a   1.000
_cell.length_b   1.000
_cell.length_c   1.000
_cell.angle_alpha   90.00
_cell.angle_beta   90.00
_cell.angle_gamma   90.00
#
_symmetry.space_group_name_H-M   'P 1'
#
loop_
_entity.id
_entity.type
_entity.pdbx_description
1 polymer ?
#
loop_
_entity_poly.entity_id
_entity_poly.type
_entity_poly.pdbx_seq_one_letter_code
_entity_poly.pdbx_strand_id
1 'polypeptide(L)'
;MNFLSNSLRNQPGSNNNSTSAFKSFINGGVSRSSLTSSSSASLATFTSAKNDSNSALSSKADGSGMRLSRKSISRHPPAGTAEAAVDVIDVLRGIIGELPVTDEKPPKREDGLDLLSKSLDIIAKTKESRPEKSDTDDSDLANYDEKMKEFENLHKVIEVSDVKLKEIQEFLSNRQGDLDMLSKDMESLEVRSRQISAKLKAKQTVENKLAPIVEALIIPPMIVRQIADGEISLQWKSALKYIVQRQNELIALKNRGGEVKAIKGAEGQLKLVVDKAIERIRDFIVTRIKSLRVAGINAQAIQKDLLNYRELYSFLAKANPSLAKDLLQAYINTMIWYYNGFFLRYFKSLEKLNLHKVDKTVLLGSDDSSRRGLLFYSRSGPTMKAADTLTLGNRANIISSDDPSVMLAQIAETNTMRHWMEVGFRSFNLALIDNITVEYQILTEFFKLKNGDEVTRVFNNIFEKTFQVGQEFTKFLLEDSYDAFGILICIRLVRKLEFELQHRRIPVGENYLNLQLINLWPRFQIVMDGHCDSLRRATSRASIHNHGDGSGSALVPHHITQTFSSFISGILTLCEGEDNSSEPVSNSIQRLRNEFELLLTKISADFPKNKREVFLYNNYFLVCTILSDVTGQLAEKEKEHFKLLTDAYEENATRK
;
A
#
# COMPACT_ATOMS: atom_id res chain seq x y z
N MET A 1 14.70 6.41 -48.46
CA MET A 1 14.91 7.71 -49.15
C MET A 1 13.58 8.45 -49.19
N ASN A 2 13.62 9.78 -49.14
CA ASN A 2 12.44 10.64 -49.09
C ASN A 2 11.70 10.65 -50.44
N PHE A 3 10.38 10.82 -50.42
CA PHE A 3 9.74 11.92 -51.15
C PHE A 3 8.38 12.27 -50.52
N LEU A 4 8.21 13.54 -50.18
CA LEU A 4 6.95 14.13 -49.73
C LEU A 4 6.18 14.69 -50.93
N SER A 5 4.86 14.60 -50.92
CA SER A 5 4.02 15.59 -51.61
C SER A 5 2.73 15.82 -50.81
N ASN A 6 2.62 17.01 -50.23
CA ASN A 6 1.41 17.49 -49.57
C ASN A 6 0.31 17.79 -50.59
N SER A 7 -0.93 17.44 -50.26
CA SER A 7 -2.09 18.18 -50.75
C SER A 7 -3.19 18.19 -49.68
N LEU A 8 -3.37 19.35 -49.04
CA LEU A 8 -4.41 19.63 -48.07
C LEU A 8 -5.25 20.78 -48.61
N ARG A 9 -6.55 20.58 -48.80
CA ARG A 9 -7.50 21.70 -48.95
C ARG A 9 -8.87 21.39 -48.33
N ASN A 10 -9.05 21.96 -47.14
CA ASN A 10 -10.26 22.25 -46.36
C ASN A 10 -11.64 21.90 -46.94
N GLN A 11 -12.46 21.26 -46.11
CA GLN A 11 -13.85 21.63 -45.73
C GLN A 11 -14.12 21.05 -44.30
N PRO A 12 -15.13 21.54 -43.53
CA PRO A 12 -14.93 21.78 -42.09
C PRO A 12 -15.50 20.74 -41.11
N GLY A 13 -14.90 20.73 -39.91
CA GLY A 13 -15.63 20.77 -38.64
C GLY A 13 -16.48 19.56 -38.21
N SER A 14 -15.85 18.55 -37.61
CA SER A 14 -16.53 17.71 -36.60
C SER A 14 -15.56 17.32 -35.47
N ASN A 15 -15.92 17.67 -34.23
CA ASN A 15 -15.06 17.52 -33.05
C ASN A 15 -14.98 16.06 -32.56
N ASN A 16 -14.02 15.29 -33.08
CA ASN A 16 -13.71 13.94 -32.59
C ASN A 16 -12.60 13.93 -31.51
N ASN A 17 -12.84 14.59 -30.38
CA ASN A 17 -11.98 14.48 -29.18
C ASN A 17 -12.26 13.20 -28.35
N SER A 18 -13.24 12.39 -28.74
CA SER A 18 -13.70 11.17 -28.04
C SER A 18 -12.80 9.94 -28.24
N THR A 19 -11.71 10.07 -29.02
CA THR A 19 -10.91 8.93 -29.54
C THR A 19 -9.58 8.71 -28.81
N SER A 20 -9.01 9.72 -28.15
CA SER A 20 -7.78 9.57 -27.34
C SER A 20 -8.02 8.77 -26.06
N ALA A 21 -9.22 8.88 -25.49
CA ALA A 21 -9.73 8.19 -24.32
C ALA A 21 -9.30 6.71 -24.23
N PHE A 22 -9.65 5.93 -25.26
CA PHE A 22 -9.56 4.46 -25.24
C PHE A 22 -8.13 3.93 -25.12
N LYS A 23 -7.13 4.63 -25.66
CA LYS A 23 -5.72 4.19 -25.59
C LYS A 23 -5.17 4.17 -24.16
N SER A 24 -5.75 4.94 -23.24
CA SER A 24 -5.29 5.01 -21.85
C SER A 24 -5.80 3.88 -20.96
N PHE A 25 -6.75 3.07 -21.42
CA PHE A 25 -7.48 2.09 -20.58
C PHE A 25 -6.78 0.74 -20.36
N ILE A 26 -5.84 0.33 -21.23
CA ILE A 26 -5.28 -1.04 -21.20
C ILE A 26 -3.81 -1.11 -20.76
N ASN A 27 -3.00 -0.07 -20.96
CA ASN A 27 -1.58 -0.08 -20.55
C ASN A 27 -1.36 0.09 -19.03
N GLY A 28 -2.33 -0.32 -18.20
CA GLY A 28 -2.32 -0.21 -16.73
C GLY A 28 -1.76 -1.43 -16.01
N GLY A 29 -1.12 -2.37 -16.72
CA GLY A 29 -0.58 -3.63 -16.18
C GLY A 29 0.45 -3.43 -15.06
N VAL A 30 0.34 -4.26 -14.02
CA VAL A 30 1.17 -4.17 -12.82
C VAL A 30 2.54 -4.79 -13.05
N SER A 31 3.59 -3.97 -13.10
CA SER A 31 4.98 -4.45 -13.01
C SER A 31 5.24 -5.01 -11.60
N ARG A 32 5.41 -6.33 -11.49
CA ARG A 32 5.85 -6.98 -10.24
C ARG A 32 7.34 -6.70 -10.02
N SER A 33 7.70 -6.00 -8.94
CA SER A 33 9.08 -5.89 -8.47
C SER A 33 9.38 -7.02 -7.46
N SER A 34 10.39 -7.83 -7.77
CA SER A 34 10.92 -8.86 -6.87
C SER A 34 11.68 -8.23 -5.71
N LEU A 35 11.27 -8.52 -4.47
CA LEU A 35 12.02 -8.19 -3.27
C LEU A 35 13.12 -9.23 -3.02
N THR A 36 14.38 -8.84 -3.22
CA THR A 36 15.54 -9.60 -2.74
C THR A 36 16.04 -9.07 -1.41
N SER A 37 16.36 -9.98 -0.50
CA SER A 37 16.84 -9.74 0.86
C SER A 37 18.23 -9.11 0.96
N SER A 38 18.43 -8.24 1.96
CA SER A 38 19.71 -8.18 2.69
C SER A 38 19.53 -7.57 4.09
N SER A 39 19.85 -8.36 5.11
CA SER A 39 19.85 -7.96 6.53
C SER A 39 21.20 -7.38 6.95
N SER A 40 21.23 -6.43 7.90
CA SER A 40 22.32 -6.33 8.89
C SER A 40 21.98 -5.35 10.03
N ALA A 41 22.39 -5.69 11.26
CA ALA A 41 22.16 -4.92 12.49
C ALA A 41 23.45 -4.20 12.99
N SER A 42 23.41 -3.71 14.24
CA SER A 42 24.42 -2.95 15.04
C SER A 42 24.06 -1.46 15.19
N LEU A 43 23.88 -0.81 16.35
CA LEU A 43 24.38 -0.95 17.74
C LEU A 43 25.83 -0.45 17.96
N ALA A 44 26.07 0.20 19.13
CA ALA A 44 27.28 0.85 19.66
C ALA A 44 27.37 2.38 19.36
N THR A 45 27.12 3.32 20.29
CA THR A 45 27.85 3.78 21.52
C THR A 45 29.04 4.72 21.29
N PHE A 46 28.96 5.92 21.92
CA PHE A 46 30.02 6.82 22.41
C PHE A 46 31.33 7.00 21.62
N THR A 47 31.69 8.26 21.35
CA THR A 47 32.85 8.92 22.02
C THR A 47 32.88 10.44 21.77
N SER A 48 33.62 11.15 22.64
CA SER A 48 33.83 12.59 22.59
C SER A 48 35.27 12.89 22.15
N ALA A 49 35.47 13.92 21.33
CA ALA A 49 36.78 14.53 21.12
C ALA A 49 36.64 16.03 20.77
N LYS A 50 37.44 16.87 21.42
CA LYS A 50 37.59 18.29 21.13
C LYS A 50 38.71 18.50 20.11
N ASN A 51 38.68 19.59 19.33
CA ASN A 51 39.50 20.80 19.54
C ASN A 51 39.69 21.62 18.23
N ASP A 52 39.28 22.88 18.30
CA ASP A 52 39.92 24.11 17.81
C ASP A 52 40.97 24.09 16.68
N SER A 53 40.74 24.95 15.69
CA SER A 53 41.76 25.82 15.07
C SER A 53 41.10 27.12 14.57
N ASN A 54 41.75 28.26 14.80
CA ASN A 54 41.20 29.62 14.60
C ASN A 54 41.83 30.35 13.39
N SER A 55 41.23 31.49 13.00
CA SER A 55 41.78 32.59 12.15
C SER A 55 41.95 32.25 10.63
N ALA A 56 41.99 33.16 9.63
CA ALA A 56 41.88 34.64 9.48
C ALA A 56 41.80 34.98 7.94
N LEU A 57 41.46 36.16 7.37
CA LEU A 57 40.97 37.48 7.85
C LEU A 57 40.24 38.29 6.72
N SER A 58 39.21 39.08 7.09
CA SER A 58 38.97 40.50 6.68
C SER A 58 38.91 41.01 5.20
N SER A 59 37.75 41.58 4.83
CA SER A 59 37.53 43.01 4.42
C SER A 59 36.00 43.24 4.28
N LYS A 60 35.31 44.20 4.93
CA LYS A 60 35.39 45.69 5.02
C LYS A 60 35.21 46.40 3.67
N ALA A 61 34.32 47.38 3.47
CA ALA A 61 33.39 48.11 4.37
C ALA A 61 32.23 48.74 3.52
N ASP A 62 31.27 49.59 3.95
CA ASP A 62 30.84 50.22 5.23
C ASP A 62 29.36 50.72 5.08
N GLY A 63 28.65 51.37 6.03
CA GLY A 63 29.03 51.75 7.40
C GLY A 63 28.21 52.82 8.16
N SER A 64 26.85 52.84 8.18
CA SER A 64 26.13 53.74 9.13
C SER A 64 24.86 53.15 9.77
N GLY A 65 24.56 53.33 11.07
CA GLY A 65 25.39 53.90 12.13
C GLY A 65 24.60 54.49 13.30
N MET A 66 24.19 53.69 14.29
CA MET A 66 23.85 54.22 15.62
C MET A 66 24.01 53.15 16.73
N ARG A 67 24.83 53.44 17.75
CA ARG A 67 25.07 52.60 18.93
C ARG A 67 24.50 53.29 20.18
N LEU A 68 23.76 52.58 21.03
CA LEU A 68 23.48 53.03 22.40
C LEU A 68 23.59 51.92 23.45
N SER A 69 24.59 52.10 24.33
CA SER A 69 24.56 51.88 25.79
C SER A 69 23.88 50.63 26.37
N ARG A 70 24.69 49.69 26.89
CA ARG A 70 24.28 48.86 28.05
C ARG A 70 24.32 49.71 29.33
N LYS A 71 23.17 50.23 29.77
CA LYS A 71 22.95 50.74 31.14
C LYS A 71 21.50 50.49 31.58
N SER A 72 21.29 49.48 32.41
CA SER A 72 20.21 49.44 33.42
C SER A 72 20.33 48.18 34.29
N ILE A 73 21.07 48.32 35.38
CA ILE A 73 20.98 47.40 36.54
C ILE A 73 19.61 47.62 37.22
N SER A 74 19.17 46.63 37.99
CA SER A 74 17.93 46.57 38.77
C SER A 74 17.39 47.91 39.28
N ARG A 75 16.09 48.14 39.05
CA ARG A 75 15.27 49.02 39.89
C ARG A 75 14.46 48.16 40.86
N HIS A 76 14.57 48.45 42.15
CA HIS A 76 13.58 48.02 43.13
C HIS A 76 12.29 48.85 42.95
N PRO A 77 11.10 48.32 43.31
CA PRO A 77 9.89 49.13 43.38
C PRO A 77 10.00 50.17 44.51
N PRO A 78 9.34 51.33 44.38
CA PRO A 78 9.39 52.39 45.40
C PRO A 78 8.65 51.97 46.68
N ALA A 79 9.19 52.36 47.84
CA ALA A 79 8.55 52.12 49.12
C ALA A 79 7.25 52.92 49.25
N GLY A 80 6.18 52.29 49.76
CA GLY A 80 4.91 52.96 50.07
C GLY A 80 3.62 52.22 49.70
N THR A 81 3.68 51.03 49.09
CA THR A 81 2.48 50.24 48.73
C THR A 81 2.24 49.05 49.66
N ALA A 82 0.96 48.72 49.88
CA ALA A 82 0.51 47.75 50.90
C ALA A 82 0.91 46.28 50.66
N GLU A 83 1.57 45.98 49.54
CA GLU A 83 2.08 44.63 49.23
C GLU A 83 3.45 44.33 49.88
N ALA A 84 4.09 45.31 50.51
CA ALA A 84 5.38 45.16 51.19
C ALA A 84 5.29 44.66 52.65
N ALA A 85 4.08 44.44 53.19
CA ALA A 85 3.83 44.23 54.62
C ALA A 85 3.25 42.83 54.96
N VAL A 86 3.47 41.83 54.10
CA VAL A 86 3.14 40.43 54.41
C VAL A 86 4.42 39.61 54.37
N ASP A 87 4.88 39.15 55.53
CA ASP A 87 6.12 38.40 55.64
C ASP A 87 5.93 36.98 55.08
N VAL A 88 6.68 36.65 54.03
CA VAL A 88 6.54 35.40 53.26
C VAL A 88 6.86 34.17 54.13
N ILE A 89 7.60 34.37 55.22
CA ILE A 89 8.02 33.33 56.16
C ILE A 89 6.84 32.79 56.99
N ASP A 90 5.88 33.62 57.38
CA ASP A 90 4.71 33.17 58.17
C ASP A 90 3.73 32.35 57.34
N VAL A 91 3.54 32.72 56.07
CA VAL A 91 2.75 31.93 55.11
C VAL A 91 3.38 30.54 54.89
N LEU A 92 4.72 30.46 54.89
CA LEU A 92 5.44 29.20 54.74
C LEU A 92 5.39 28.33 56.01
N ARG A 93 5.41 28.92 57.21
CA ARG A 93 5.18 28.19 58.48
C ARG A 93 3.76 27.61 58.59
N GLY A 94 2.75 28.30 58.04
CA GLY A 94 1.36 27.82 58.07
C GLY A 94 1.05 26.64 57.15
N ILE A 95 1.87 26.40 56.11
CA ILE A 95 1.64 25.35 55.09
C ILE A 95 2.46 24.08 55.38
N ILE A 96 3.58 24.19 56.09
CA ILE A 96 4.52 23.10 56.34
C ILE A 96 4.53 22.82 57.86
N GLY A 97 3.71 21.86 58.28
CA GLY A 97 3.70 21.36 59.66
C GLY A 97 5.06 20.78 60.08
N GLU A 98 5.38 20.87 61.37
CA GLU A 98 6.71 20.52 61.91
C GLU A 98 7.01 19.01 61.91
N LEU A 99 8.33 18.72 61.90
CA LEU A 99 9.09 17.50 62.31
C LEU A 99 10.00 16.95 61.18
N PRO A 100 11.12 16.28 61.52
CA PRO A 100 12.06 16.57 62.61
C PRO A 100 13.51 16.72 62.09
N VAL A 101 14.40 17.29 62.91
CA VAL A 101 15.83 17.40 62.61
C VAL A 101 16.55 16.08 62.93
N THR A 102 17.44 15.65 62.04
CA THR A 102 18.44 14.60 62.33
C THR A 102 19.84 15.20 62.25
N ASP A 103 20.48 15.38 63.40
CA ASP A 103 21.88 15.79 63.50
C ASP A 103 22.84 14.65 63.15
N GLU A 104 23.80 14.89 62.26
CA GLU A 104 25.04 14.09 62.19
C GLU A 104 26.25 14.96 62.57
N LYS A 105 27.05 14.43 63.50
CA LYS A 105 28.20 15.09 64.12
C LYS A 105 29.48 14.83 63.31
N PRO A 106 30.35 15.84 63.06
CA PRO A 106 31.68 15.61 62.51
C PRO A 106 32.67 15.10 63.59
N PRO A 107 33.73 14.36 63.21
CA PRO A 107 34.72 13.81 64.13
C PRO A 107 35.83 14.81 64.53
N LYS A 108 36.48 14.51 65.66
CA LYS A 108 37.56 15.31 66.27
C LYS A 108 38.90 15.21 65.53
N ARG A 109 39.82 16.15 65.81
CA ARG A 109 41.27 15.97 65.73
C ARG A 109 41.90 16.31 67.09
N GLU A 110 43.00 15.64 67.41
CA GLU A 110 43.67 15.67 68.72
C GLU A 110 44.85 16.65 68.77
N ASP A 111 45.36 16.84 69.98
CA ASP A 111 46.24 17.92 70.41
C ASP A 111 47.73 17.71 70.07
N GLY A 112 48.51 18.80 70.17
CA GLY A 112 49.97 18.73 70.00
C GLY A 112 50.69 20.06 70.15
N LEU A 113 50.73 20.64 71.36
CA LEU A 113 51.53 21.85 71.67
C LEU A 113 52.14 21.85 73.08
N ASP A 114 52.39 20.65 73.64
CA ASP A 114 52.93 20.41 74.99
C ASP A 114 54.43 20.77 75.15
N LEU A 115 54.99 21.53 74.20
CA LEU A 115 56.41 21.87 74.10
C LEU A 115 56.75 23.28 74.61
N LEU A 116 55.75 24.17 74.73
CA LEU A 116 55.95 25.58 75.10
C LEU A 116 56.03 25.84 76.61
N SER A 117 55.56 24.90 77.44
CA SER A 117 55.50 25.06 78.90
C SER A 117 56.88 25.02 79.57
N LYS A 118 57.85 24.31 78.99
CA LYS A 118 59.19 24.12 79.58
C LYS A 118 60.18 25.27 79.36
N SER A 119 59.93 26.18 78.42
CA SER A 119 60.85 27.29 78.14
C SER A 119 60.63 28.53 79.00
N LEU A 120 59.44 28.71 79.62
CA LEU A 120 59.18 29.88 80.47
C LEU A 120 59.80 29.79 81.87
N ASP A 121 59.98 28.60 82.44
CA ASP A 121 60.39 28.40 83.84
C ASP A 121 61.86 28.78 84.13
N ILE A 122 62.68 28.91 83.07
CA ILE A 122 64.09 29.33 83.17
C ILE A 122 64.22 30.85 83.34
N ILE A 123 63.30 31.63 82.76
CA ILE A 123 63.38 33.10 82.74
C ILE A 123 62.90 33.70 84.07
N ALA A 124 62.04 32.99 84.82
CA ALA A 124 61.54 33.43 86.12
C ALA A 124 62.60 33.43 87.25
N LYS A 125 63.75 32.75 87.07
CA LYS A 125 64.71 32.45 88.14
C LYS A 125 65.90 33.42 88.30
N THR A 126 65.96 34.50 87.53
CA THR A 126 67.19 35.33 87.41
C THR A 126 67.00 36.82 87.73
N LYS A 127 65.98 37.22 88.49
CA LYS A 127 65.76 38.63 88.87
C LYS A 127 65.42 38.93 90.34
N GLU A 128 65.92 38.11 91.26
CA GLU A 128 66.11 38.50 92.66
C GLU A 128 67.60 38.74 92.96
N SER A 129 67.98 40.00 93.22
CA SER A 129 68.94 40.40 94.28
C SER A 129 69.43 41.84 94.08
N ARG A 130 69.54 42.55 95.21
CA ARG A 130 70.13 43.89 95.40
C ARG A 130 71.36 43.70 96.31
N PRO A 131 72.47 44.43 96.13
CA PRO A 131 72.83 45.55 97.04
C PRO A 131 73.28 46.80 96.24
N GLU A 132 73.18 48.06 96.68
CA GLU A 132 73.61 48.76 97.91
C GLU A 132 75.10 49.19 97.99
N LYS A 133 75.35 50.39 97.43
CA LYS A 133 76.08 51.57 98.01
C LYS A 133 77.60 51.58 98.31
N SER A 134 78.09 52.83 98.37
CA SER A 134 79.39 53.37 98.86
C SER A 134 80.62 53.16 97.96
N ASP A 135 81.56 54.11 97.84
CA ASP A 135 81.61 55.59 98.03
C ASP A 135 82.84 56.11 97.25
N THR A 136 82.89 57.41 96.86
CA THR A 136 84.06 58.30 96.57
C THR A 136 85.41 57.70 96.07
N ASP A 137 86.13 58.23 95.06
CA ASP A 137 86.01 59.42 94.19
C ASP A 137 86.91 59.26 92.93
N ASP A 138 86.67 60.08 91.90
CA ASP A 138 87.61 60.53 90.84
C ASP A 138 88.55 59.54 90.12
N SER A 139 88.15 59.08 88.91
CA SER A 139 89.00 59.13 87.67
C SER A 139 88.36 58.56 86.39
N ASP A 140 87.25 57.81 86.44
CA ASP A 140 86.78 56.96 85.33
C ASP A 140 85.88 57.60 84.23
N LEU A 141 85.75 58.94 84.17
CA LEU A 141 84.79 59.61 83.26
C LEU A 141 85.03 59.34 81.75
N ALA A 142 86.24 58.97 81.34
CA ALA A 142 86.55 58.72 79.92
C ALA A 142 86.02 57.37 79.39
N ASN A 143 85.83 56.37 80.25
CA ASN A 143 85.56 54.99 79.83
C ASN A 143 84.06 54.67 79.68
N TYR A 144 83.19 55.54 80.21
CA TYR A 144 81.72 55.42 80.06
C TYR A 144 81.25 55.79 78.65
N ASP A 145 81.81 56.84 78.05
CA ASP A 145 81.38 57.37 76.75
C ASP A 145 81.57 56.38 75.59
N GLU A 146 82.61 55.55 75.62
CA GLU A 146 82.88 54.59 74.55
C GLU A 146 81.90 53.41 74.60
N LYS A 147 81.67 52.84 75.79
CA LYS A 147 80.64 51.80 75.98
C LYS A 147 79.23 52.31 75.74
N MET A 148 78.95 53.57 76.08
CA MET A 148 77.65 54.18 75.81
C MET A 148 77.36 54.23 74.29
N LYS A 149 78.36 54.58 73.47
CA LYS A 149 78.23 54.57 72.00
C LYS A 149 78.02 53.16 71.43
N GLU A 150 78.64 52.14 72.01
CA GLU A 150 78.46 50.75 71.57
C GLU A 150 77.03 50.24 71.89
N PHE A 151 76.52 50.52 73.09
CA PHE A 151 75.12 50.26 73.44
C PHE A 151 74.13 51.07 72.59
N GLU A 152 74.45 52.33 72.28
CA GLU A 152 73.63 53.18 71.41
C GLU A 152 73.56 52.62 69.97
N ASN A 153 74.68 52.11 69.44
CA ASN A 153 74.70 51.42 68.14
C ASN A 153 73.94 50.09 68.16
N LEU A 154 74.07 49.28 69.22
CA LEU A 154 73.29 48.05 69.35
C LEU A 154 71.78 48.35 69.44
N HIS A 155 71.40 49.41 70.17
CA HIS A 155 70.00 49.85 70.26
C HIS A 155 69.47 50.28 68.89
N LYS A 156 70.24 51.04 68.10
CA LYS A 156 69.89 51.40 66.71
C LYS A 156 69.74 50.18 65.81
N VAL A 157 70.56 49.13 65.97
CA VAL A 157 70.43 47.89 65.18
C VAL A 157 69.19 47.08 65.57
N ILE A 158 68.85 47.05 66.87
CA ILE A 158 67.61 46.42 67.36
C ILE A 158 66.40 47.20 66.86
N GLU A 159 66.40 48.53 66.96
CA GLU A 159 65.34 49.41 66.46
C GLU A 159 65.12 49.23 64.95
N VAL A 160 66.18 49.16 64.14
CA VAL A 160 66.11 48.85 62.70
C VAL A 160 65.59 47.43 62.43
N SER A 161 65.87 46.48 63.31
CA SER A 161 65.37 45.10 63.18
C SER A 161 63.90 44.97 63.56
N ASP A 162 63.46 45.67 64.61
CA ASP A 162 62.07 45.77 65.02
C ASP A 162 61.21 46.49 63.97
N VAL A 163 61.73 47.54 63.32
CA VAL A 163 61.07 48.18 62.17
C VAL A 163 60.84 47.16 61.05
N LYS A 164 61.86 46.37 60.67
CA LYS A 164 61.71 45.35 59.62
C LYS A 164 60.79 44.18 60.02
N LEU A 165 60.83 43.76 61.29
CA LEU A 165 59.91 42.74 61.79
C LEU A 165 58.47 43.26 61.79
N LYS A 166 58.26 44.54 62.11
CA LYS A 166 56.96 45.21 62.04
C LYS A 166 56.45 45.32 60.59
N GLU A 167 57.31 45.65 59.62
CA GLU A 167 56.97 45.61 58.19
C GLU A 167 56.58 44.20 57.72
N ILE A 168 57.31 43.16 58.12
CA ILE A 168 56.98 41.76 57.79
C ILE A 168 55.69 41.32 58.48
N GLN A 169 55.45 41.72 59.73
CA GLN A 169 54.23 41.44 60.46
C GLN A 169 53.02 42.13 59.80
N GLU A 170 53.17 43.38 59.36
CA GLU A 170 52.14 44.12 58.64
C GLU A 170 51.86 43.50 57.27
N PHE A 171 52.90 43.09 56.53
CA PHE A 171 52.75 42.36 55.27
C PHE A 171 52.05 41.01 55.43
N LEU A 172 52.43 40.20 56.43
CA LEU A 172 51.79 38.91 56.69
C LEU A 172 50.36 39.08 57.20
N SER A 173 50.08 40.07 58.04
CA SER A 173 48.73 40.43 58.48
C SER A 173 47.85 40.84 57.29
N ASN A 174 48.38 41.67 56.38
CA ASN A 174 47.69 42.06 55.16
C ASN A 174 47.43 40.85 54.25
N ARG A 175 48.41 39.97 54.01
CA ARG A 175 48.18 38.75 53.20
C ARG A 175 47.23 37.76 53.86
N GLN A 176 47.19 37.68 55.19
CA GLN A 176 46.24 36.85 55.91
C GLN A 176 44.82 37.44 55.81
N GLY A 177 44.68 38.77 55.87
CA GLY A 177 43.44 39.48 55.55
C GLY A 177 42.98 39.25 54.11
N ASP A 178 43.88 39.36 53.13
CA ASP A 178 43.60 39.09 51.71
C ASP A 178 43.16 37.64 51.47
N LEU A 179 43.79 36.67 52.13
CA LEU A 179 43.43 35.24 52.01
C LEU A 179 42.11 34.91 52.70
N ASP A 180 41.82 35.52 53.85
CA ASP A 180 40.54 35.38 54.54
C ASP A 180 39.41 36.04 53.73
N MET A 181 39.65 37.22 53.15
CA MET A 181 38.74 37.88 52.20
C MET A 181 38.52 37.02 50.95
N LEU A 182 39.58 36.52 50.32
CA LEU A 182 39.48 35.65 49.14
C LEU A 182 38.76 34.33 49.46
N SER A 183 38.96 33.78 50.67
CA SER A 183 38.27 32.55 51.11
C SER A 183 36.77 32.80 51.33
N LYS A 184 36.41 33.95 51.94
CA LYS A 184 35.01 34.39 52.08
C LYS A 184 34.37 34.67 50.73
N ASP A 185 35.08 35.29 49.80
CA ASP A 185 34.62 35.50 48.43
C ASP A 185 34.41 34.17 47.70
N MET A 186 35.37 33.24 47.80
CA MET A 186 35.30 31.89 47.22
C MET A 186 34.12 31.09 47.79
N GLU A 187 33.91 31.11 49.10
CA GLU A 187 32.75 30.51 49.76
C GLU A 187 31.44 31.15 49.28
N SER A 188 31.38 32.48 49.23
CA SER A 188 30.20 33.21 48.72
C SER A 188 29.89 32.85 47.26
N LEU A 189 30.92 32.66 46.43
CA LEU A 189 30.81 32.33 45.02
C LEU A 189 30.40 30.86 44.85
N GLU A 190 30.89 29.95 45.69
CA GLU A 190 30.42 28.56 45.73
C GLU A 190 28.95 28.48 46.17
N VAL A 191 28.58 29.14 47.28
CA VAL A 191 27.19 29.22 47.74
C VAL A 191 26.28 29.80 46.65
N ARG A 192 26.72 30.87 45.96
CA ARG A 192 26.00 31.45 44.83
C ARG A 192 25.89 30.49 43.64
N SER A 193 26.94 29.74 43.34
CA SER A 193 26.95 28.72 42.27
C SER A 193 26.00 27.56 42.58
N ARG A 194 26.03 27.05 43.83
CA ARG A 194 25.08 26.03 44.34
C ARG A 194 23.63 26.55 44.27
N GLN A 195 23.38 27.80 44.67
CA GLN A 195 22.06 28.43 44.57
C GLN A 195 21.57 28.61 43.12
N ILE A 196 22.44 29.05 42.20
CA ILE A 196 22.10 29.18 40.77
C ILE A 196 21.80 27.80 40.18
N SER A 197 22.60 26.78 40.52
CA SER A 197 22.40 25.40 40.08
C SER A 197 21.08 24.81 40.62
N ALA A 198 20.73 25.09 41.88
CA ALA A 198 19.44 24.70 42.46
C ALA A 198 18.26 25.41 41.76
N LYS A 199 18.37 26.73 41.51
CA LYS A 199 17.37 27.51 40.75
C LYS A 199 17.23 27.02 39.31
N LEU A 200 18.31 26.61 38.66
CA LEU A 200 18.29 26.03 37.31
C LEU A 200 17.60 24.66 37.31
N LYS A 201 17.91 23.77 38.25
CA LYS A 201 17.21 22.48 38.42
C LYS A 201 15.71 22.67 38.71
N ALA A 202 15.36 23.64 39.56
CA ALA A 202 13.96 23.99 39.84
C ALA A 202 13.24 24.52 38.58
N LYS A 203 13.88 25.41 37.81
CA LYS A 203 13.32 25.87 36.53
C LYS A 203 13.18 24.73 35.51
N GLN A 204 14.19 23.89 35.35
CA GLN A 204 14.17 22.79 34.38
C GLN A 204 13.11 21.73 34.72
N THR A 205 12.89 21.43 36.01
CA THR A 205 11.81 20.52 36.43
C THR A 205 10.41 21.12 36.27
N VAL A 206 10.25 22.45 36.38
CA VAL A 206 9.01 23.15 36.03
C VAL A 206 8.82 23.19 34.51
N GLU A 207 9.87 23.49 33.74
CA GLU A 207 9.87 23.52 32.28
C GLU A 207 9.49 22.16 31.69
N ASN A 208 10.10 21.07 32.17
CA ASN A 208 9.76 19.70 31.75
C ASN A 208 8.30 19.31 32.04
N LYS A 209 7.63 19.95 33.02
CA LYS A 209 6.21 19.75 33.33
C LYS A 209 5.29 20.67 32.51
N LEU A 210 5.72 21.91 32.26
CA LEU A 210 4.91 22.94 31.62
C LEU A 210 5.01 22.91 30.09
N ALA A 211 6.20 22.64 29.53
CA ALA A 211 6.44 22.54 28.09
C ALA A 211 5.46 21.60 27.37
N PRO A 212 5.23 20.33 27.80
CA PRO A 212 4.27 19.46 27.12
C PRO A 212 2.81 19.95 27.21
N ILE A 213 2.45 20.67 28.29
CA ILE A 213 1.11 21.25 28.45
C ILE A 213 0.91 22.45 27.52
N VAL A 214 1.91 23.33 27.45
CA VAL A 214 1.90 24.52 26.57
C VAL A 214 1.99 24.10 25.10
N GLU A 215 2.81 23.12 24.77
CA GLU A 215 2.91 22.59 23.42
C GLU A 215 1.58 21.96 22.97
N ALA A 216 0.96 21.10 23.78
CA ALA A 216 -0.34 20.51 23.46
C ALA A 216 -1.47 21.54 23.31
N LEU A 217 -1.34 22.73 23.93
CA LEU A 217 -2.29 23.83 23.81
C LEU A 217 -2.10 24.67 22.52
N ILE A 218 -0.87 24.75 22.00
CA ILE A 218 -0.52 25.64 20.88
C ILE A 218 -0.54 24.87 19.56
N ILE A 219 -1.31 25.38 18.59
CA ILE A 219 -1.26 24.96 17.19
C ILE A 219 -0.43 25.99 16.41
N PRO A 220 0.71 25.61 15.81
CA PRO A 220 1.52 26.52 14.99
C PRO A 220 0.72 27.15 13.83
N PRO A 221 0.75 28.48 13.64
CA PRO A 221 -0.06 29.15 12.61
C PRO A 221 0.33 28.76 11.18
N MET A 222 1.55 28.24 10.98
CA MET A 222 1.99 27.67 9.69
C MET A 222 1.16 26.44 9.30
N ILE A 223 0.82 25.57 10.27
CA ILE A 223 0.02 24.36 10.05
C ILE A 223 -1.43 24.74 9.75
N VAL A 224 -1.96 25.77 10.43
CA VAL A 224 -3.30 26.31 10.16
C VAL A 224 -3.40 26.87 8.72
N ARG A 225 -2.42 27.69 8.30
CA ARG A 225 -2.35 28.20 6.92
C ARG A 225 -2.20 27.08 5.89
N GLN A 226 -1.37 26.07 6.18
CA GLN A 226 -1.19 24.92 5.30
C GLN A 226 -2.49 24.12 5.10
N ILE A 227 -3.40 24.13 6.07
CA ILE A 227 -4.69 23.43 5.96
C ILE A 227 -5.76 24.30 5.28
N ALA A 228 -5.79 25.61 5.57
CA ALA A 228 -6.69 26.56 4.95
C ALA A 228 -6.39 26.74 3.44
N ASP A 229 -5.13 27.09 3.13
CA ASP A 229 -4.72 27.59 1.82
C ASP A 229 -3.90 26.56 1.01
N GLY A 230 -3.30 25.57 1.68
CA GLY A 230 -2.41 24.61 1.04
C GLY A 230 -3.12 23.59 0.15
N GLU A 231 -2.38 23.11 -0.85
CA GLU A 231 -2.76 21.95 -1.66
C GLU A 231 -2.66 20.65 -0.84
N ILE A 232 -3.47 19.66 -1.22
CA ILE A 232 -3.59 18.38 -0.51
C ILE A 232 -2.43 17.46 -0.93
N SER A 233 -1.25 17.79 -0.42
CA SER A 233 0.01 17.09 -0.66
C SER A 233 0.34 16.09 0.45
N LEU A 234 1.50 15.43 0.38
CA LEU A 234 2.02 14.62 1.49
C LEU A 234 2.24 15.46 2.77
N GLN A 235 2.63 16.74 2.61
CA GLN A 235 2.84 17.65 3.74
C GLN A 235 1.50 18.02 4.42
N TRP A 236 0.42 18.13 3.64
CA TRP A 236 -0.94 18.31 4.16
C TRP A 236 -1.40 17.10 4.99
N LYS A 237 -1.02 15.86 4.60
CA LYS A 237 -1.28 14.66 5.41
C LYS A 237 -0.52 14.69 6.75
N SER A 238 0.74 15.14 6.78
CA SER A 238 1.47 15.30 8.04
C SER A 238 0.87 16.40 8.93
N ALA A 239 0.40 17.52 8.35
CA ALA A 239 -0.32 18.56 9.06
C ALA A 239 -1.63 18.02 9.69
N LEU A 240 -2.38 17.20 8.96
CA LEU A 240 -3.58 16.55 9.49
C LEU A 240 -3.24 15.54 10.61
N LYS A 241 -2.19 14.71 10.45
CA LYS A 241 -1.74 13.77 11.49
C LYS A 241 -1.33 14.49 12.77
N TYR A 242 -0.63 15.62 12.65
CA TYR A 242 -0.27 16.49 13.77
C TYR A 242 -1.50 17.02 14.52
N ILE A 243 -2.55 17.42 13.80
CA ILE A 243 -3.81 17.86 14.41
C ILE A 243 -4.55 16.73 15.12
N VAL A 244 -4.60 15.53 14.53
CA VAL A 244 -5.16 14.35 15.21
C VAL A 244 -4.39 14.01 16.48
N GLN A 245 -3.06 14.14 16.45
CA GLN A 245 -2.22 13.99 17.64
C GLN A 245 -2.55 15.06 18.69
N ARG A 246 -2.60 16.34 18.32
CA ARG A 246 -2.98 17.44 19.23
C ARG A 246 -4.38 17.28 19.82
N GLN A 247 -5.34 16.76 19.04
CA GLN A 247 -6.67 16.42 19.53
C GLN A 247 -6.62 15.35 20.63
N ASN A 248 -5.83 14.29 20.43
CA ASN A 248 -5.65 13.23 21.43
C ASN A 248 -4.90 13.73 22.68
N GLU A 249 -3.88 14.59 22.51
CA GLU A 249 -3.13 15.23 23.60
C GLU A 249 -4.05 16.14 24.45
N LEU A 250 -4.92 16.92 23.81
CA LEU A 250 -5.90 17.78 24.50
C LEU A 250 -6.96 16.95 25.26
N ILE A 251 -7.42 15.83 24.70
CA ILE A 251 -8.29 14.87 25.41
C ILE A 251 -7.57 14.26 26.62
N ALA A 252 -6.30 13.87 26.45
CA ALA A 252 -5.48 13.33 27.55
C ALA A 252 -5.23 14.37 28.66
N LEU A 253 -5.06 15.65 28.32
CA LEU A 253 -4.96 16.74 29.28
C LEU A 253 -6.28 16.99 30.01
N LYS A 254 -7.43 16.97 29.33
CA LYS A 254 -8.76 17.06 29.96
C LYS A 254 -9.00 15.95 30.99
N ASN A 255 -8.45 14.75 30.74
CA ASN A 255 -8.52 13.63 31.67
C ASN A 255 -7.54 13.74 32.86
N ARG A 256 -6.53 14.63 32.79
CA ARG A 256 -5.49 14.82 33.82
C ARG A 256 -5.65 16.11 34.62
N GLY A 257 -6.30 17.12 34.07
CA GLY A 257 -6.60 18.40 34.71
C GLY A 257 -7.96 18.92 34.26
N GLY A 258 -8.76 19.39 35.22
CA GLY A 258 -10.14 19.85 35.00
C GLY A 258 -10.25 21.08 34.08
N GLU A 259 -11.47 21.56 33.88
CA GLU A 259 -11.80 22.57 32.85
C GLU A 259 -11.15 23.96 33.04
N VAL A 260 -9.88 24.09 32.64
CA VAL A 260 -9.21 25.40 32.52
C VAL A 260 -9.75 26.14 31.29
N LYS A 261 -10.00 27.46 31.41
CA LYS A 261 -10.46 28.32 30.30
C LYS A 261 -9.59 28.22 29.04
N ALA A 262 -8.27 28.04 29.21
CA ALA A 262 -7.31 27.81 28.14
C ALA A 262 -7.67 26.57 27.30
N ILE A 263 -8.04 25.45 27.94
CA ILE A 263 -8.40 24.19 27.26
C ILE A 263 -9.67 24.42 26.40
N LYS A 264 -10.67 25.14 26.92
CA LYS A 264 -11.88 25.50 26.14
C LYS A 264 -11.57 26.41 24.94
N GLY A 265 -10.62 27.34 25.09
CA GLY A 265 -10.15 28.19 23.99
C GLY A 265 -9.45 27.40 22.88
N ALA A 266 -8.52 26.52 23.26
CA ALA A 266 -7.83 25.61 22.33
C ALA A 266 -8.79 24.61 21.68
N GLU A 267 -9.79 24.09 22.41
CA GLU A 267 -10.84 23.22 21.87
C GLU A 267 -11.67 23.95 20.79
N GLY A 268 -12.02 25.23 21.02
CA GLY A 268 -12.71 26.06 20.02
C GLY A 268 -11.88 26.29 18.75
N GLN A 269 -10.59 26.61 18.90
CA GLN A 269 -9.67 26.75 17.76
C GLN A 269 -9.49 25.43 17.01
N LEU A 270 -9.32 24.32 17.74
CA LEU A 270 -9.17 22.98 17.16
C LEU A 270 -10.41 22.58 16.36
N LYS A 271 -11.62 22.84 16.87
CA LYS A 271 -12.88 22.60 16.14
C LYS A 271 -12.90 23.37 14.82
N LEU A 272 -12.61 24.68 14.82
CA LEU A 272 -12.57 25.50 13.60
C LEU A 272 -11.56 24.97 12.56
N VAL A 273 -10.38 24.52 12.99
CA VAL A 273 -9.38 23.95 12.06
C VAL A 273 -9.80 22.56 11.56
N VAL A 274 -10.44 21.74 12.40
CA VAL A 274 -11.01 20.44 12.02
C VAL A 274 -12.16 20.63 11.01
N ASP A 275 -13.07 21.57 11.25
CA ASP A 275 -14.17 21.90 10.33
C ASP A 275 -13.64 22.38 8.98
N LYS A 276 -12.59 23.24 8.97
CA LYS A 276 -11.94 23.66 7.73
C LYS A 276 -11.22 22.52 7.01
N ALA A 277 -10.58 21.61 7.75
CA ALA A 277 -9.99 20.40 7.17
C ALA A 277 -11.05 19.48 6.54
N ILE A 278 -12.22 19.35 7.18
CA ILE A 278 -13.37 18.58 6.67
C ILE A 278 -13.92 19.19 5.37
N GLU A 279 -14.08 20.51 5.31
CA GLU A 279 -14.47 21.23 4.09
C GLU A 279 -13.50 20.93 2.93
N ARG A 280 -12.20 21.04 3.17
CA ARG A 280 -11.15 20.79 2.16
C ARG A 280 -11.10 19.33 1.70
N ILE A 281 -11.23 18.36 2.63
CA ILE A 281 -11.30 16.92 2.30
C ILE A 281 -12.55 16.63 1.46
N ARG A 282 -13.71 17.16 1.86
CA ARG A 282 -14.97 17.03 1.12
C ARG A 282 -14.79 17.54 -0.30
N ASP A 283 -14.29 18.76 -0.47
CA ASP A 283 -14.17 19.40 -1.78
C ASP A 283 -13.19 18.67 -2.69
N PHE A 284 -12.11 18.11 -2.14
CA PHE A 284 -11.20 17.22 -2.88
C PHE A 284 -11.88 15.93 -3.34
N ILE A 285 -12.54 15.20 -2.43
CA ILE A 285 -13.23 13.94 -2.77
C ILE A 285 -14.35 14.21 -3.79
N VAL A 286 -15.15 15.26 -3.59
CA VAL A 286 -16.19 15.68 -4.54
C VAL A 286 -15.59 16.07 -5.90
N THR A 287 -14.44 16.75 -5.93
CA THR A 287 -13.75 17.09 -7.19
C THR A 287 -13.29 15.82 -7.91
N ARG A 288 -12.69 14.85 -7.21
CA ARG A 288 -12.29 13.57 -7.81
C ARG A 288 -13.48 12.73 -8.28
N ILE A 289 -14.59 12.68 -7.52
CA ILE A 289 -15.84 12.03 -7.95
C ILE A 289 -16.42 12.73 -9.20
N LYS A 290 -16.35 14.06 -9.29
CA LYS A 290 -16.73 14.80 -10.49
C LYS A 290 -15.80 14.50 -11.67
N SER A 291 -14.49 14.34 -11.46
CA SER A 291 -13.53 13.94 -12.50
C SER A 291 -13.86 12.56 -13.10
N LEU A 292 -14.36 11.61 -12.31
CA LEU A 292 -14.79 10.29 -12.81
C LEU A 292 -15.98 10.36 -13.80
N ARG A 293 -16.75 11.46 -13.78
CA ARG A 293 -17.85 11.68 -14.73
C ARG A 293 -17.37 12.23 -16.08
N VAL A 294 -16.12 12.71 -16.17
CA VAL A 294 -15.58 13.29 -17.41
C VAL A 294 -15.18 12.18 -18.37
N ALA A 295 -15.87 12.11 -19.50
CA ALA A 295 -15.60 11.12 -20.53
C ALA A 295 -14.16 11.24 -21.06
N GLY A 296 -13.39 10.15 -20.96
CA GLY A 296 -12.08 10.01 -21.57
C GLY A 296 -10.88 10.09 -20.63
N ILE A 297 -11.09 10.29 -19.33
CA ILE A 297 -10.06 10.08 -18.31
C ILE A 297 -10.05 8.59 -17.92
N ASN A 298 -8.87 8.00 -17.73
CA ASN A 298 -8.76 6.65 -17.17
C ASN A 298 -9.25 6.66 -15.71
N ALA A 299 -10.40 6.03 -15.45
CA ALA A 299 -10.98 5.93 -14.10
C ALA A 299 -10.04 5.24 -13.10
N GLN A 300 -9.30 4.20 -13.51
CA GLN A 300 -8.34 3.50 -12.67
C GLN A 300 -7.18 4.41 -12.22
N ALA A 301 -6.80 5.41 -13.03
CA ALA A 301 -5.79 6.39 -12.62
C ALA A 301 -6.32 7.32 -11.51
N ILE A 302 -7.58 7.76 -11.60
CA ILE A 302 -8.24 8.55 -10.55
C ILE A 302 -8.45 7.69 -9.29
N GLN A 303 -8.82 6.42 -9.44
CA GLN A 303 -9.00 5.47 -8.34
C GLN A 303 -7.67 5.18 -7.62
N LYS A 304 -6.56 4.99 -8.35
CA LYS A 304 -5.20 4.87 -7.78
C LYS A 304 -4.78 6.14 -7.04
N ASP A 305 -5.09 7.32 -7.56
CA ASP A 305 -4.86 8.58 -6.86
C ASP A 305 -5.69 8.63 -5.56
N LEU A 306 -6.98 8.29 -5.62
CA LEU A 306 -7.87 8.25 -4.45
C LEU A 306 -7.35 7.29 -3.35
N LEU A 307 -6.86 6.10 -3.72
CA LEU A 307 -6.22 5.13 -2.83
C LEU A 307 -5.00 5.72 -2.10
N ASN A 308 -4.16 6.53 -2.78
CA ASN A 308 -3.04 7.23 -2.12
C ASN A 308 -3.51 8.15 -0.98
N TYR A 309 -4.75 8.65 -1.05
CA TYR A 309 -5.37 9.55 -0.06
C TYR A 309 -6.34 8.82 0.91
N ARG A 310 -6.33 7.48 1.01
CA ARG A 310 -7.20 6.69 1.92
C ARG A 310 -7.22 7.11 3.39
N GLU A 311 -6.15 7.73 3.88
CA GLU A 311 -6.11 8.24 5.25
C GLU A 311 -7.12 9.38 5.48
N LEU A 312 -7.38 10.21 4.46
CA LEU A 312 -8.29 11.36 4.53
C LEU A 312 -9.74 10.93 4.82
N TYR A 313 -10.24 9.94 4.07
CA TYR A 313 -11.59 9.42 4.30
C TYR A 313 -11.71 8.78 5.69
N SER A 314 -10.66 8.08 6.16
CA SER A 314 -10.68 7.49 7.50
C SER A 314 -10.58 8.50 8.65
N PHE A 315 -10.11 9.73 8.40
CA PHE A 315 -10.27 10.86 9.32
C PHE A 315 -11.68 11.43 9.24
N LEU A 316 -12.18 11.69 8.03
CA LEU A 316 -13.52 12.23 7.79
C LEU A 316 -14.63 11.37 8.45
N ALA A 317 -14.55 10.05 8.30
CA ALA A 317 -15.50 9.11 8.89
C ALA A 317 -15.48 9.05 10.42
N LYS A 318 -14.38 9.48 11.06
CA LYS A 318 -14.29 9.63 12.53
C LYS A 318 -14.85 10.97 13.00
N ALA A 319 -14.66 12.04 12.23
CA ALA A 319 -15.12 13.37 12.59
C ALA A 319 -16.61 13.57 12.30
N ASN A 320 -17.04 13.32 11.05
CA ASN A 320 -18.41 13.53 10.58
C ASN A 320 -18.92 12.30 9.80
N PRO A 321 -19.54 11.31 10.48
CA PRO A 321 -19.97 10.06 9.86
C PRO A 321 -21.15 10.20 8.89
N SER A 322 -21.96 11.26 8.99
CA SER A 322 -23.03 11.57 8.03
C SER A 322 -22.45 11.94 6.67
N LEU A 323 -21.60 12.96 6.63
CA LEU A 323 -20.94 13.44 5.40
C LEU A 323 -20.11 12.33 4.72
N ALA A 324 -19.50 11.43 5.51
CA ALA A 324 -18.80 10.26 4.96
C ALA A 324 -19.75 9.32 4.20
N LYS A 325 -20.95 9.04 4.74
CA LYS A 325 -21.98 8.24 4.05
C LYS A 325 -22.50 8.94 2.79
N ASP A 326 -22.70 10.25 2.82
CA ASP A 326 -23.17 11.01 1.66
C ASP A 326 -22.14 10.97 0.51
N LEU A 327 -20.85 11.08 0.82
CA LEU A 327 -19.77 10.94 -0.16
C LEU A 327 -19.65 9.51 -0.71
N LEU A 328 -19.82 8.49 0.14
CA LEU A 328 -19.88 7.10 -0.29
C LEU A 328 -21.08 6.88 -1.25
N GLN A 329 -22.27 7.40 -0.93
CA GLN A 329 -23.43 7.28 -1.81
C GLN A 329 -23.25 8.04 -3.13
N ALA A 330 -22.64 9.23 -3.10
CA ALA A 330 -22.32 10.00 -4.30
C ALA A 330 -21.31 9.27 -5.21
N TYR A 331 -20.34 8.57 -4.61
CA TYR A 331 -19.41 7.70 -5.31
C TYR A 331 -20.12 6.50 -5.93
N ILE A 332 -20.91 5.74 -5.15
CA ILE A 332 -21.71 4.59 -5.62
C ILE A 332 -22.58 4.98 -6.82
N ASN A 333 -23.36 6.06 -6.70
CA ASN A 333 -24.23 6.55 -7.77
C ASN A 333 -23.44 6.93 -9.04
N THR A 334 -22.22 7.48 -8.88
CA THR A 334 -21.35 7.81 -10.01
C THR A 334 -20.76 6.57 -10.66
N MET A 335 -20.39 5.54 -9.89
CA MET A 335 -19.87 4.28 -10.41
C MET A 335 -20.94 3.41 -11.10
N ILE A 336 -22.16 3.37 -10.57
CA ILE A 336 -23.31 2.74 -11.26
C ILE A 336 -23.50 3.35 -12.65
N TRP A 337 -23.48 4.68 -12.76
CA TRP A 337 -23.60 5.38 -14.03
C TRP A 337 -22.40 5.09 -14.96
N TYR A 338 -21.18 5.15 -14.41
CA TYR A 338 -19.93 4.97 -15.16
C TYR A 338 -19.81 3.56 -15.73
N TYR A 339 -19.88 2.52 -14.89
CA TYR A 339 -19.71 1.14 -15.33
C TYR A 339 -20.82 0.71 -16.30
N ASN A 340 -22.09 1.01 -15.98
CA ASN A 340 -23.20 0.70 -16.87
C ASN A 340 -23.04 1.39 -18.24
N GLY A 341 -22.72 2.69 -18.26
CA GLY A 341 -22.49 3.43 -19.51
C GLY A 341 -21.29 2.92 -20.32
N PHE A 342 -20.20 2.53 -19.64
CA PHE A 342 -19.02 1.96 -20.27
C PHE A 342 -19.31 0.57 -20.88
N PHE A 343 -19.84 -0.37 -20.09
CA PHE A 343 -20.09 -1.74 -20.55
C PHE A 343 -21.23 -1.82 -21.58
N LEU A 344 -22.26 -0.97 -21.49
CA LEU A 344 -23.30 -0.88 -22.53
C LEU A 344 -22.73 -0.35 -23.87
N ARG A 345 -21.81 0.63 -23.83
CA ARG A 345 -21.11 1.09 -25.04
C ARG A 345 -20.19 0.01 -25.59
N TYR A 346 -19.47 -0.70 -24.71
CA TYR A 346 -18.54 -1.75 -25.09
C TYR A 346 -19.27 -2.94 -25.72
N PHE A 347 -20.40 -3.36 -25.15
CA PHE A 347 -21.31 -4.35 -25.75
C PHE A 347 -21.71 -3.95 -27.19
N LYS A 348 -22.20 -2.73 -27.40
CA LYS A 348 -22.55 -2.20 -28.75
C LYS A 348 -21.36 -2.09 -29.72
N SER A 349 -20.13 -2.07 -29.22
CA SER A 349 -18.92 -2.10 -30.04
C SER A 349 -18.48 -3.54 -30.36
N LEU A 350 -18.68 -4.48 -29.44
CA LEU A 350 -18.45 -5.92 -29.65
C LEU A 350 -19.52 -6.57 -30.55
N GLU A 351 -20.77 -6.07 -30.51
CA GLU A 351 -21.86 -6.46 -31.40
C GLU A 351 -21.51 -6.25 -32.89
N LYS A 352 -20.69 -5.22 -33.19
CA LYS A 352 -20.21 -4.91 -34.54
C LYS A 352 -19.04 -5.77 -35.00
N LEU A 353 -18.47 -6.60 -34.12
CA LEU A 353 -17.35 -7.46 -34.46
C LEU A 353 -17.79 -8.51 -35.50
N ASN A 354 -16.98 -8.71 -36.53
CA ASN A 354 -17.28 -9.70 -37.56
C ASN A 354 -17.10 -11.13 -37.02
N LEU A 355 -18.16 -11.70 -36.43
CA LEU A 355 -18.14 -13.05 -35.88
C LEU A 355 -18.33 -14.14 -36.95
N HIS A 356 -17.69 -15.29 -36.76
CA HIS A 356 -18.01 -16.51 -37.49
C HIS A 356 -19.41 -17.01 -37.09
N LYS A 357 -20.36 -17.04 -38.03
CA LYS A 357 -21.69 -17.65 -37.82
C LYS A 357 -21.61 -19.15 -38.09
N VAL A 358 -22.02 -19.96 -37.12
CA VAL A 358 -22.05 -21.43 -37.20
C VAL A 358 -23.51 -21.88 -37.11
N ASP A 359 -24.12 -22.10 -38.27
CA ASP A 359 -25.53 -22.47 -38.39
C ASP A 359 -25.73 -24.00 -38.32
N LYS A 360 -26.99 -24.44 -38.25
CA LYS A 360 -27.43 -25.87 -38.28
C LYS A 360 -26.92 -26.67 -39.49
N THR A 361 -26.35 -26.00 -40.50
CA THR A 361 -25.77 -26.61 -41.71
C THR A 361 -24.39 -27.25 -41.49
N VAL A 362 -23.80 -27.08 -40.29
CA VAL A 362 -22.46 -27.56 -39.91
C VAL A 362 -22.51 -28.81 -39.00
N LEU A 363 -23.69 -29.39 -38.78
CA LEU A 363 -23.84 -30.60 -37.95
C LEU A 363 -23.18 -31.84 -38.60
N LEU A 364 -22.70 -32.78 -37.77
CA LEU A 364 -21.88 -33.93 -38.20
C LEU A 364 -22.54 -34.74 -39.33
N GLY A 365 -23.82 -35.12 -39.17
CA GLY A 365 -24.56 -35.91 -40.17
C GLY A 365 -25.11 -35.11 -41.35
N SER A 366 -24.49 -33.99 -41.74
CA SER A 366 -24.87 -33.22 -42.92
C SER A 366 -24.08 -33.68 -44.14
N ASP A 367 -24.79 -34.02 -45.22
CA ASP A 367 -24.17 -34.51 -46.47
C ASP A 367 -23.89 -33.33 -47.42
N ASP A 368 -22.62 -33.11 -47.72
CA ASP A 368 -22.14 -32.05 -48.63
C ASP A 368 -22.61 -32.29 -50.08
N SER A 369 -22.96 -33.53 -50.44
CA SER A 369 -23.49 -33.89 -51.78
C SER A 369 -24.82 -33.21 -52.08
N SER A 370 -25.67 -33.04 -51.05
CA SER A 370 -26.95 -32.33 -51.16
C SER A 370 -26.82 -30.85 -51.57
N ARG A 371 -25.62 -30.26 -51.42
CA ARG A 371 -25.36 -28.84 -51.77
C ARG A 371 -25.13 -28.62 -53.27
N ARG A 372 -24.91 -29.67 -54.08
CA ARG A 372 -24.76 -29.56 -55.53
C ARG A 372 -26.06 -29.24 -56.28
N GLY A 373 -27.22 -29.35 -55.63
CA GLY A 373 -28.54 -29.19 -56.27
C GLY A 373 -29.15 -27.78 -56.29
N LEU A 374 -28.63 -26.79 -55.54
CA LEU A 374 -29.27 -25.47 -55.35
C LEU A 374 -28.43 -24.28 -55.85
N LEU A 375 -27.93 -24.36 -57.08
CA LEU A 375 -26.99 -23.41 -57.69
C LEU A 375 -27.55 -22.02 -58.09
N PHE A 376 -28.57 -21.45 -57.43
CA PHE A 376 -29.14 -20.16 -57.87
C PHE A 376 -29.47 -19.05 -56.84
N TYR A 377 -29.49 -19.28 -55.52
CA TYR A 377 -29.76 -18.17 -54.56
C TYR A 377 -28.99 -18.25 -53.22
N SER A 378 -27.72 -17.82 -53.21
CA SER A 378 -27.27 -16.78 -52.25
C SER A 378 -25.89 -16.22 -52.66
N ARG A 379 -25.72 -14.90 -52.58
CA ARG A 379 -24.47 -14.20 -52.86
C ARG A 379 -23.96 -13.57 -51.57
N SER A 380 -23.38 -14.39 -50.69
CA SER A 380 -22.93 -13.93 -49.35
C SER A 380 -21.58 -14.52 -48.93
N GLY A 381 -20.50 -13.87 -49.42
CA GLY A 381 -19.13 -14.01 -48.92
C GLY A 381 -18.47 -15.40 -49.07
N PRO A 382 -17.19 -15.52 -48.64
CA PRO A 382 -16.57 -16.82 -48.47
C PRO A 382 -17.15 -17.46 -47.20
N THR A 383 -18.06 -18.41 -47.37
CA THR A 383 -18.46 -19.35 -46.31
C THR A 383 -17.28 -20.30 -46.06
N MET A 384 -16.87 -20.47 -44.81
CA MET A 384 -15.86 -21.48 -44.48
C MET A 384 -16.43 -22.88 -44.76
N LYS A 385 -15.56 -23.84 -45.08
CA LYS A 385 -16.01 -25.23 -45.24
C LYS A 385 -16.50 -25.74 -43.90
N ALA A 386 -17.60 -26.49 -43.90
CA ALA A 386 -18.18 -27.03 -42.67
C ALA A 386 -17.19 -27.90 -41.88
N ALA A 387 -16.26 -28.58 -42.58
CA ALA A 387 -15.18 -29.34 -41.97
C ALA A 387 -14.23 -28.47 -41.13
N ASP A 388 -13.87 -27.27 -41.59
CA ASP A 388 -12.91 -26.39 -40.88
C ASP A 388 -13.50 -25.93 -39.53
N THR A 389 -14.80 -25.64 -39.48
CA THR A 389 -15.54 -25.26 -38.26
C THR A 389 -15.67 -26.42 -37.26
N LEU A 390 -15.64 -27.67 -37.72
CA LEU A 390 -15.66 -28.87 -36.88
C LEU A 390 -14.26 -29.30 -36.40
N THR A 391 -13.22 -28.51 -36.69
CA THR A 391 -11.86 -28.72 -36.15
C THR A 391 -11.51 -27.65 -35.12
N LEU A 392 -10.90 -28.08 -33.99
CA LEU A 392 -10.50 -27.18 -32.91
C LEU A 392 -9.37 -26.22 -33.35
N GLY A 393 -8.37 -26.75 -34.06
CA GLY A 393 -7.22 -26.00 -34.56
C GLY A 393 -6.56 -25.11 -33.49
N ASN A 394 -6.19 -23.89 -33.86
CA ASN A 394 -5.54 -22.93 -32.95
C ASN A 394 -6.51 -22.24 -31.96
N ARG A 395 -7.80 -22.59 -31.94
CA ARG A 395 -8.80 -21.92 -31.07
C ARG A 395 -8.53 -22.17 -29.59
N ALA A 396 -8.03 -23.37 -29.24
CA ALA A 396 -7.68 -23.75 -27.87
C ALA A 396 -6.64 -22.81 -27.22
N ASN A 397 -5.72 -22.24 -28.02
CA ASN A 397 -4.65 -21.36 -27.54
C ASN A 397 -5.17 -20.15 -26.77
N ILE A 398 -6.43 -19.73 -26.96
CA ILE A 398 -7.03 -18.61 -26.24
C ILE A 398 -7.15 -18.88 -24.72
N ILE A 399 -7.30 -20.14 -24.32
CA ILE A 399 -7.38 -20.57 -22.91
C ILE A 399 -5.98 -20.55 -22.29
N SER A 400 -5.00 -21.11 -23.01
CA SER A 400 -3.58 -21.14 -22.62
C SER A 400 -2.91 -19.76 -22.65
N SER A 401 -3.49 -18.79 -23.38
CA SER A 401 -2.97 -17.43 -23.44
C SER A 401 -3.24 -16.66 -22.15
N ASP A 402 -2.18 -16.45 -21.36
CA ASP A 402 -2.13 -15.53 -20.22
C ASP A 402 -1.95 -14.07 -20.64
N ASP A 403 -2.16 -13.75 -21.93
CA ASP A 403 -2.02 -12.39 -22.45
C ASP A 403 -3.09 -11.47 -21.83
N PRO A 404 -2.71 -10.45 -21.04
CA PRO A 404 -3.67 -9.50 -20.45
C PRO A 404 -4.29 -8.57 -21.50
N SER A 405 -3.93 -8.70 -22.79
CA SER A 405 -4.57 -7.92 -23.85
C SER A 405 -6.07 -8.21 -23.94
N VAL A 406 -6.85 -7.13 -23.89
CA VAL A 406 -8.29 -7.09 -24.10
C VAL A 406 -8.56 -6.35 -25.41
N MET A 407 -9.52 -6.82 -26.20
CA MET A 407 -9.91 -6.12 -27.43
C MET A 407 -10.54 -4.75 -27.10
N LEU A 408 -9.84 -3.67 -27.45
CA LEU A 408 -10.37 -2.30 -27.33
C LEU A 408 -11.65 -2.13 -28.16
N ALA A 409 -12.64 -1.41 -27.62
CA ALA A 409 -13.88 -1.12 -28.35
C ALA A 409 -13.63 -0.47 -29.73
N GLN A 410 -12.65 0.42 -29.85
CA GLN A 410 -12.24 1.01 -31.13
C GLN A 410 -11.71 -0.04 -32.12
N ILE A 411 -10.93 -1.01 -31.63
CA ILE A 411 -10.43 -2.11 -32.46
C ILE A 411 -11.61 -3.00 -32.87
N ALA A 412 -12.52 -3.34 -31.96
CA ALA A 412 -13.72 -4.11 -32.28
C ALA A 412 -14.57 -3.48 -33.40
N GLU A 413 -14.70 -2.15 -33.43
CA GLU A 413 -15.44 -1.43 -34.48
C GLU A 413 -14.68 -1.33 -35.82
N THR A 414 -13.35 -1.30 -35.82
CA THR A 414 -12.54 -1.12 -37.05
C THR A 414 -11.94 -2.40 -37.61
N ASN A 415 -11.99 -3.52 -36.88
CA ASN A 415 -11.31 -4.74 -37.28
C ASN A 415 -12.10 -5.51 -38.33
N THR A 416 -11.52 -5.62 -39.53
CA THR A 416 -12.07 -6.34 -40.68
C THR A 416 -11.83 -7.84 -40.65
N MET A 417 -10.99 -8.34 -39.73
CA MET A 417 -10.76 -9.77 -39.56
C MET A 417 -11.99 -10.43 -38.92
N ARG A 418 -12.27 -11.67 -39.32
CA ARG A 418 -13.28 -12.47 -38.66
C ARG A 418 -12.73 -13.06 -37.36
N HIS A 419 -13.55 -13.07 -36.32
CA HIS A 419 -13.20 -13.60 -35.00
C HIS A 419 -14.21 -14.67 -34.58
N TRP A 420 -13.75 -15.60 -33.75
CA TRP A 420 -14.63 -16.56 -33.10
C TRP A 420 -15.27 -15.93 -31.85
N MET A 421 -16.41 -16.49 -31.42
CA MET A 421 -17.22 -15.93 -30.33
C MET A 421 -16.45 -15.80 -28.99
N GLU A 422 -15.53 -16.72 -28.73
CA GLU A 422 -14.67 -16.72 -27.54
C GLU A 422 -13.80 -15.47 -27.40
N VAL A 423 -13.42 -14.81 -28.50
CA VAL A 423 -12.59 -13.59 -28.45
C VAL A 423 -13.37 -12.42 -27.87
N GLY A 424 -14.62 -12.25 -28.30
CA GLY A 424 -15.54 -11.25 -27.74
C GLY A 424 -15.89 -11.57 -26.30
N PHE A 425 -16.23 -12.83 -26.01
CA PHE A 425 -16.57 -13.29 -24.66
C PHE A 425 -15.42 -13.10 -23.65
N ARG A 426 -14.18 -13.50 -24.01
CA ARG A 426 -12.97 -13.28 -23.21
C ARG A 426 -12.75 -11.80 -22.97
N SER A 427 -12.78 -10.98 -24.03
CA SER A 427 -12.49 -9.55 -23.95
C SER A 427 -13.52 -8.79 -23.10
N PHE A 428 -14.78 -9.22 -23.07
CA PHE A 428 -15.79 -8.64 -22.18
C PHE A 428 -15.57 -9.04 -20.72
N ASN A 429 -15.47 -10.34 -20.45
CA ASN A 429 -15.43 -10.86 -19.07
C ASN A 429 -14.10 -10.58 -18.36
N LEU A 430 -12.96 -10.61 -19.07
CA LEU A 430 -11.66 -10.23 -18.50
C LEU A 430 -11.65 -8.76 -18.07
N ALA A 431 -12.13 -7.86 -18.95
CA ALA A 431 -12.28 -6.43 -18.62
C ALA A 431 -13.22 -6.19 -17.43
N LEU A 432 -14.25 -7.03 -17.27
CA LEU A 432 -15.16 -6.95 -16.12
C LEU A 432 -14.46 -7.38 -14.82
N ILE A 433 -13.76 -8.52 -14.81
CA ILE A 433 -13.02 -9.03 -13.63
C ILE A 433 -11.92 -8.06 -13.18
N ASP A 434 -11.21 -7.41 -14.10
CA ASP A 434 -10.19 -6.42 -13.73
C ASP A 434 -10.79 -5.15 -13.12
N ASN A 435 -11.93 -4.68 -13.64
CA ASN A 435 -12.65 -3.55 -13.02
C ASN A 435 -13.26 -3.91 -11.66
N ILE A 436 -13.75 -5.13 -11.50
CA ILE A 436 -14.22 -5.69 -10.23
C ILE A 436 -13.10 -5.75 -9.19
N THR A 437 -11.89 -6.17 -9.61
CA THR A 437 -10.68 -6.21 -8.78
C THR A 437 -10.36 -4.82 -8.22
N VAL A 438 -10.32 -3.80 -9.09
CA VAL A 438 -10.03 -2.42 -8.69
C VAL A 438 -11.13 -1.85 -7.79
N GLU A 439 -12.40 -2.08 -8.09
CA GLU A 439 -13.52 -1.55 -7.30
C GLU A 439 -13.57 -2.18 -5.89
N TYR A 440 -13.37 -3.50 -5.79
CA TYR A 440 -13.27 -4.19 -4.50
C TYR A 440 -12.11 -3.64 -3.65
N GLN A 441 -10.95 -3.34 -4.26
CA GLN A 441 -9.83 -2.71 -3.57
C GLN A 441 -10.19 -1.31 -3.02
N ILE A 442 -10.99 -0.51 -3.72
CA ILE A 442 -11.39 0.82 -3.25
C ILE A 442 -12.38 0.73 -2.08
N LEU A 443 -13.39 -0.14 -2.19
CA LEU A 443 -14.36 -0.35 -1.12
C LEU A 443 -13.68 -0.82 0.17
N THR A 444 -12.68 -1.70 0.07
CA THR A 444 -11.92 -2.22 1.22
C THR A 444 -10.83 -1.28 1.73
N GLU A 445 -9.97 -0.72 0.87
CA GLU A 445 -8.82 0.09 1.31
C GLU A 445 -9.11 1.59 1.52
N PHE A 446 -9.92 2.20 0.64
CA PHE A 446 -10.25 3.63 0.72
C PHE A 446 -11.42 3.87 1.67
N PHE A 447 -12.56 3.22 1.42
CA PHE A 447 -13.76 3.40 2.23
C PHE A 447 -13.72 2.64 3.56
N LYS A 448 -12.85 1.63 3.71
CA LYS A 448 -12.64 0.85 4.95
C LYS A 448 -13.95 0.31 5.53
N LEU A 449 -14.82 -0.19 4.64
CA LEU A 449 -16.00 -0.95 4.99
C LEU A 449 -15.55 -2.18 5.81
N LYS A 450 -15.97 -2.25 7.08
CA LYS A 450 -15.43 -3.20 8.07
C LYS A 450 -16.05 -4.59 7.96
N ASN A 451 -17.26 -4.65 7.42
CA ASN A 451 -18.07 -5.87 7.36
C ASN A 451 -18.06 -6.37 5.91
N GLY A 452 -17.68 -7.64 5.70
CA GLY A 452 -17.66 -8.25 4.36
C GLY A 452 -19.02 -8.14 3.66
N ASP A 453 -20.11 -8.36 4.40
CA ASP A 453 -21.49 -8.24 3.92
C ASP A 453 -21.84 -6.83 3.43
N GLU A 454 -21.29 -5.78 4.05
CA GLU A 454 -21.52 -4.39 3.60
C GLU A 454 -20.78 -4.12 2.29
N VAL A 455 -19.54 -4.62 2.15
CA VAL A 455 -18.79 -4.55 0.88
C VAL A 455 -19.56 -5.26 -0.22
N THR A 456 -20.02 -6.49 0.02
CA THR A 456 -20.78 -7.29 -0.96
C THR A 456 -22.10 -6.61 -1.35
N ARG A 457 -22.84 -6.03 -0.40
CA ARG A 457 -24.08 -5.28 -0.70
C ARG A 457 -23.82 -4.03 -1.55
N VAL A 458 -22.81 -3.23 -1.19
CA VAL A 458 -22.44 -2.01 -1.94
C VAL A 458 -21.94 -2.37 -3.34
N PHE A 459 -21.08 -3.39 -3.44
CA PHE A 459 -20.55 -3.88 -4.71
C PHE A 459 -21.66 -4.40 -5.63
N ASN A 460 -22.58 -5.21 -5.11
CA ASN A 460 -23.69 -5.73 -5.90
C ASN A 460 -24.57 -4.58 -6.44
N ASN A 461 -24.86 -3.57 -5.63
CA ASN A 461 -25.56 -2.35 -6.09
C ASN A 461 -24.80 -1.60 -7.21
N ILE A 462 -23.46 -1.55 -7.15
CA ILE A 462 -22.63 -0.96 -8.21
C ILE A 462 -22.70 -1.75 -9.52
N PHE A 463 -22.57 -3.08 -9.45
CA PHE A 463 -22.40 -3.94 -10.63
C PHE A 463 -23.67 -4.62 -11.14
N GLU A 464 -24.80 -4.60 -10.43
CA GLU A 464 -26.05 -5.29 -10.84
C GLU A 464 -26.44 -5.04 -12.30
N LYS A 465 -26.48 -3.76 -12.73
CA LYS A 465 -26.81 -3.37 -14.11
C LYS A 465 -25.72 -3.81 -15.11
N THR A 466 -24.46 -3.75 -14.70
CA THR A 466 -23.32 -4.20 -15.50
C THR A 466 -23.35 -5.72 -15.71
N PHE A 467 -23.76 -6.49 -14.69
CA PHE A 467 -23.95 -7.92 -14.77
C PHE A 467 -25.12 -8.30 -15.67
N GLN A 468 -26.22 -7.53 -15.67
CA GLN A 468 -27.32 -7.70 -16.62
C GLN A 468 -26.83 -7.53 -18.07
N VAL A 469 -26.07 -6.45 -18.37
CA VAL A 469 -25.46 -6.25 -19.71
C VAL A 469 -24.52 -7.40 -20.09
N GLY A 470 -23.75 -7.96 -19.14
CA GLY A 470 -22.88 -9.12 -19.40
C GLY A 470 -23.65 -10.42 -19.70
N GLN A 471 -24.81 -10.62 -19.06
CA GLN A 471 -25.71 -11.74 -19.38
C GLN A 471 -26.39 -11.55 -20.73
N GLU A 472 -26.82 -10.33 -21.06
CA GLU A 472 -27.39 -9.99 -22.37
C GLU A 472 -26.37 -10.22 -23.50
N PHE A 473 -25.12 -9.78 -23.32
CA PHE A 473 -24.05 -10.04 -24.29
C PHE A 473 -23.79 -11.54 -24.47
N THR A 474 -23.79 -12.32 -23.40
CA THR A 474 -23.60 -13.78 -23.49
C THR A 474 -24.78 -14.44 -24.21
N LYS A 475 -26.02 -14.01 -23.95
CA LYS A 475 -27.20 -14.50 -24.68
C LYS A 475 -27.12 -14.15 -26.17
N PHE A 476 -26.72 -12.93 -26.52
CA PHE A 476 -26.50 -12.50 -27.90
C PHE A 476 -25.44 -13.36 -28.62
N LEU A 477 -24.33 -13.71 -27.97
CA LEU A 477 -23.32 -14.61 -28.54
C LEU A 477 -23.79 -16.07 -28.70
N LEU A 478 -24.78 -16.50 -27.90
CA LEU A 478 -25.34 -17.85 -27.93
C LEU A 478 -26.57 -17.99 -28.84
N GLU A 479 -27.18 -16.88 -29.23
CA GLU A 479 -28.35 -16.83 -30.11
C GLU A 479 -28.00 -17.42 -31.48
N ASP A 480 -28.79 -18.41 -31.92
CA ASP A 480 -28.61 -19.22 -33.13
C ASP A 480 -27.24 -19.89 -33.38
N SER A 481 -26.24 -19.74 -32.51
CA SER A 481 -24.94 -20.41 -32.62
C SER A 481 -25.02 -21.92 -32.36
N TYR A 482 -24.50 -22.73 -33.29
CA TYR A 482 -24.27 -24.17 -33.16
C TYR A 482 -22.77 -24.52 -33.02
N ASP A 483 -21.96 -23.59 -32.52
CA ASP A 483 -20.52 -23.78 -32.30
C ASP A 483 -20.25 -24.46 -30.93
N ALA A 484 -20.20 -25.79 -30.91
CA ALA A 484 -19.90 -26.56 -29.70
C ALA A 484 -18.54 -26.18 -29.08
N PHE A 485 -17.52 -25.91 -29.89
CA PHE A 485 -16.18 -25.52 -29.42
C PHE A 485 -16.19 -24.11 -28.82
N GLY A 486 -16.80 -23.14 -29.50
CA GLY A 486 -16.90 -21.76 -29.00
C GLY A 486 -17.59 -21.71 -27.63
N ILE A 487 -18.67 -22.47 -27.45
CA ILE A 487 -19.38 -22.55 -26.17
C ILE A 487 -18.52 -23.22 -25.09
N LEU A 488 -17.86 -24.35 -25.39
CA LEU A 488 -17.01 -25.06 -24.43
C LEU A 488 -15.77 -24.24 -24.04
N ILE A 489 -15.16 -23.53 -24.99
CA ILE A 489 -14.08 -22.57 -24.73
C ILE A 489 -14.57 -21.45 -23.81
N CYS A 490 -15.77 -20.89 -24.04
CA CYS A 490 -16.37 -19.91 -23.13
C CYS A 490 -16.57 -20.47 -21.71
N ILE A 491 -17.02 -21.73 -21.55
CA ILE A 491 -17.13 -22.40 -20.25
C ILE A 491 -15.77 -22.48 -19.55
N ARG A 492 -14.72 -22.93 -20.24
CA ARG A 492 -13.36 -23.03 -19.69
C ARG A 492 -12.76 -21.65 -19.36
N LEU A 493 -13.07 -20.61 -20.15
CA LEU A 493 -12.70 -19.23 -19.83
C LEU A 493 -13.40 -18.73 -18.56
N VAL A 494 -14.67 -19.06 -18.33
CA VAL A 494 -15.36 -18.72 -17.05
C VAL A 494 -14.68 -19.40 -15.87
N ARG A 495 -14.32 -20.69 -15.97
CA ARG A 495 -13.56 -21.41 -14.92
C ARG A 495 -12.20 -20.79 -14.66
N LYS A 496 -11.45 -20.40 -15.70
CA LYS A 496 -10.17 -19.69 -15.53
C LYS A 496 -10.35 -18.36 -14.79
N LEU A 497 -11.39 -17.60 -15.12
CA LEU A 497 -11.71 -16.33 -14.43
C LEU A 497 -12.17 -16.54 -12.98
N GLU A 498 -12.89 -17.63 -12.69
CA GLU A 498 -13.28 -18.04 -11.33
C GLU A 498 -12.03 -18.35 -10.49
N PHE A 499 -11.09 -19.14 -11.02
CA PHE A 499 -9.81 -19.44 -10.37
C PHE A 499 -8.95 -18.18 -10.18
N GLU A 500 -8.89 -17.27 -11.17
CA GLU A 500 -8.20 -15.99 -11.01
C GLU A 500 -8.79 -15.13 -9.89
N LEU A 501 -10.12 -15.08 -9.76
CA LEU A 501 -10.81 -14.31 -8.73
C LEU A 501 -10.53 -14.87 -7.31
N GLN A 502 -10.54 -16.19 -7.18
CA GLN A 502 -10.15 -16.90 -5.96
C GLN A 502 -8.67 -16.66 -5.60
N HIS A 503 -7.77 -16.75 -6.58
CA HIS A 503 -6.34 -16.45 -6.39
C HIS A 503 -6.09 -14.99 -5.99
N ARG A 504 -6.86 -14.04 -6.55
CA ARG A 504 -6.88 -12.62 -6.15
C ARG A 504 -7.55 -12.39 -4.78
N ARG A 505 -8.17 -13.40 -4.17
CA ARG A 505 -8.90 -13.39 -2.88
C ARG A 505 -10.08 -12.41 -2.84
N ILE A 506 -10.84 -12.32 -3.93
CA ILE A 506 -12.00 -11.44 -4.03
C ILE A 506 -13.28 -12.30 -3.92
N PRO A 507 -14.03 -12.24 -2.80
CA PRO A 507 -15.23 -13.06 -2.58
C PRO A 507 -16.48 -12.54 -3.31
N VAL A 508 -16.31 -11.71 -4.35
CA VAL A 508 -17.41 -10.97 -5.00
C VAL A 508 -17.24 -10.98 -6.51
N GLY A 509 -18.30 -11.37 -7.22
CA GLY A 509 -18.29 -11.62 -8.68
C GLY A 509 -18.49 -13.10 -9.05
N GLU A 510 -18.22 -14.04 -8.14
CA GLU A 510 -18.45 -15.49 -8.34
C GLU A 510 -19.89 -15.80 -8.78
N ASN A 511 -20.89 -15.15 -8.16
CA ASN A 511 -22.30 -15.30 -8.53
C ASN A 511 -22.57 -14.92 -10.00
N TYR A 512 -21.89 -13.91 -10.54
CA TYR A 512 -22.01 -13.55 -11.95
C TYR A 512 -21.40 -14.62 -12.86
N LEU A 513 -20.22 -15.14 -12.52
CA LEU A 513 -19.57 -16.22 -13.27
C LEU A 513 -20.43 -17.51 -13.26
N ASN A 514 -21.00 -17.86 -12.11
CA ASN A 514 -21.96 -18.97 -11.99
C ASN A 514 -23.20 -18.76 -12.85
N LEU A 515 -23.74 -17.54 -12.92
CA LEU A 515 -24.86 -17.22 -13.82
C LEU A 515 -24.46 -17.31 -15.31
N GLN A 516 -23.20 -17.07 -15.67
CA GLN A 516 -22.71 -17.33 -17.03
C GLN A 516 -22.63 -18.83 -17.33
N LEU A 517 -22.14 -19.66 -16.39
CA LEU A 517 -22.18 -21.12 -16.54
C LEU A 517 -23.62 -21.65 -16.71
N ILE A 518 -24.58 -21.11 -15.95
CA ILE A 518 -26.01 -21.47 -16.05
C ILE A 518 -26.61 -21.13 -17.43
N ASN A 519 -26.12 -20.09 -18.12
CA ASN A 519 -26.52 -19.78 -19.50
C ASN A 519 -25.79 -20.67 -20.54
N LEU A 520 -24.51 -20.98 -20.32
CA LEU A 520 -23.66 -21.70 -21.28
C LEU A 520 -23.96 -23.20 -21.33
N TRP A 521 -24.10 -23.87 -20.18
CA TRP A 521 -24.26 -25.34 -20.11
C TRP A 521 -25.52 -25.86 -20.83
N PRO A 522 -26.73 -25.30 -20.65
CA PRO A 522 -27.91 -25.75 -21.38
C PRO A 522 -27.78 -25.53 -22.89
N ARG A 523 -27.13 -24.44 -23.32
CA ARG A 523 -26.90 -24.19 -24.75
C ARG A 523 -25.92 -25.20 -25.34
N PHE A 524 -24.83 -25.53 -24.64
CA PHE A 524 -23.90 -26.59 -25.07
C PHE A 524 -24.63 -27.92 -25.27
N GLN A 525 -25.49 -28.31 -24.32
CA GLN A 525 -26.28 -29.53 -24.43
C GLN A 525 -27.21 -29.52 -25.66
N ILE A 526 -27.93 -28.41 -25.91
CA ILE A 526 -28.80 -28.27 -27.10
C ILE A 526 -28.01 -28.41 -28.42
N VAL A 527 -26.78 -27.90 -28.47
CA VAL A 527 -25.90 -28.05 -29.65
C VAL A 527 -25.46 -29.50 -29.82
N MET A 528 -24.99 -30.15 -28.74
CA MET A 528 -24.62 -31.58 -28.75
C MET A 528 -25.80 -32.50 -29.11
N ASP A 529 -27.00 -32.19 -28.61
CA ASP A 529 -28.25 -32.86 -29.00
C ASP A 529 -28.51 -32.68 -30.50
N GLY A 530 -28.29 -31.49 -31.05
CA GLY A 530 -28.35 -31.22 -32.49
C GLY A 530 -27.38 -32.08 -33.32
N HIS A 531 -26.16 -32.32 -32.83
CA HIS A 531 -25.21 -33.23 -33.47
C HIS A 531 -25.68 -34.69 -33.42
N CYS A 532 -26.18 -35.16 -32.27
CA CYS A 532 -26.77 -36.50 -32.11
C CYS A 532 -27.96 -36.71 -33.06
N ASP A 533 -28.90 -35.77 -33.08
CA ASP A 533 -30.05 -35.76 -33.98
C ASP A 533 -29.64 -35.77 -35.47
N SER A 534 -28.55 -35.09 -35.82
CA SER A 534 -28.04 -35.10 -37.20
C SER A 534 -27.45 -36.45 -37.58
N LEU A 535 -26.71 -37.11 -36.68
CA LEU A 535 -26.23 -38.48 -36.89
C LEU A 535 -27.42 -39.43 -37.01
N ARG A 536 -28.41 -39.36 -36.11
CA ARG A 536 -29.64 -40.16 -36.17
C ARG A 536 -30.40 -39.99 -37.48
N ARG A 537 -30.52 -38.76 -37.99
CA ARG A 537 -31.11 -38.49 -39.32
C ARG A 537 -30.28 -39.10 -40.46
N ALA A 538 -28.95 -39.09 -40.37
CA ALA A 538 -28.09 -39.78 -41.33
C ALA A 538 -28.29 -41.31 -41.27
N THR A 539 -28.38 -41.91 -40.07
CA THR A 539 -28.69 -43.34 -39.84
C THR A 539 -30.04 -43.74 -40.44
N SER A 540 -31.04 -42.87 -40.38
CA SER A 540 -32.32 -43.11 -41.06
C SER A 540 -32.21 -43.03 -42.59
N ARG A 541 -31.41 -42.10 -43.13
CA ARG A 541 -31.22 -41.93 -44.59
C ARG A 541 -30.40 -43.04 -45.25
N ALA A 542 -29.36 -43.55 -44.56
CA ALA A 542 -28.58 -44.69 -45.03
C ALA A 542 -29.50 -45.89 -45.35
N SER A 543 -30.52 -46.10 -44.51
CA SER A 543 -31.56 -47.12 -44.70
C SER A 543 -32.42 -47.01 -45.97
N ILE A 544 -32.45 -45.84 -46.59
CA ILE A 544 -33.37 -45.50 -47.69
C ILE A 544 -32.64 -45.56 -49.03
N HIS A 545 -31.36 -45.17 -49.04
CA HIS A 545 -30.51 -45.27 -50.22
C HIS A 545 -29.82 -46.63 -50.26
N ASN A 546 -30.59 -47.67 -50.60
CA ASN A 546 -30.06 -48.89 -51.21
C ASN A 546 -29.45 -48.52 -52.57
N HIS A 547 -28.29 -47.86 -52.57
CA HIS A 547 -27.46 -47.76 -53.76
C HIS A 547 -26.97 -49.17 -54.09
N GLY A 548 -27.64 -49.80 -55.07
CA GLY A 548 -27.31 -51.13 -55.59
C GLY A 548 -26.01 -51.18 -56.39
N ASP A 549 -25.02 -50.38 -56.00
CA ASP A 549 -23.67 -50.39 -56.54
C ASP A 549 -22.67 -50.28 -55.38
N GLY A 550 -21.85 -51.31 -55.22
CA GLY A 550 -20.92 -51.50 -54.10
C GLY A 550 -19.67 -50.61 -54.18
N SER A 551 -19.84 -49.35 -54.57
CA SER A 551 -18.77 -48.38 -54.84
C SER A 551 -18.10 -47.84 -53.57
N GLY A 552 -18.67 -48.05 -52.39
CA GLY A 552 -17.99 -47.81 -51.12
C GLY A 552 -16.93 -48.90 -50.88
N SER A 553 -15.64 -48.57 -50.95
CA SER A 553 -14.61 -49.54 -50.59
C SER A 553 -14.63 -49.79 -49.09
N ALA A 554 -14.90 -51.03 -48.66
CA ALA A 554 -14.84 -51.45 -47.25
C ALA A 554 -13.44 -51.28 -46.62
N LEU A 555 -12.41 -51.05 -47.44
CA LEU A 555 -11.04 -50.75 -47.03
C LEU A 555 -10.83 -49.26 -46.67
N VAL A 556 -11.74 -48.37 -47.08
CA VAL A 556 -11.64 -46.92 -46.86
C VAL A 556 -12.60 -46.51 -45.73
N PRO A 557 -12.11 -45.90 -44.63
CA PRO A 557 -12.96 -45.37 -43.58
C PRO A 557 -13.96 -44.33 -44.12
N HIS A 558 -15.17 -44.32 -43.57
CA HIS A 558 -16.21 -43.39 -43.99
C HIS A 558 -15.83 -41.96 -43.58
N HIS A 559 -16.12 -40.94 -44.40
CA HIS A 559 -15.73 -39.55 -44.09
C HIS A 559 -16.27 -39.07 -42.72
N ILE A 560 -17.46 -39.55 -42.33
CA ILE A 560 -18.08 -39.26 -41.03
C ILE A 560 -17.18 -39.66 -39.86
N THR A 561 -16.40 -40.73 -40.00
CA THR A 561 -15.48 -41.25 -38.99
C THR A 561 -14.35 -40.27 -38.75
N GLN A 562 -13.75 -39.72 -39.81
CA GLN A 562 -12.73 -38.68 -39.68
C GLN A 562 -13.31 -37.43 -38.99
N THR A 563 -14.48 -36.94 -39.43
CA THR A 563 -15.09 -35.74 -38.83
C THR A 563 -15.54 -35.96 -37.39
N PHE A 564 -16.06 -37.15 -37.05
CA PHE A 564 -16.42 -37.53 -35.68
C PHE A 564 -15.17 -37.58 -34.80
N SER A 565 -14.12 -38.25 -35.26
CA SER A 565 -12.86 -38.40 -34.52
C SER A 565 -12.17 -37.06 -34.26
N SER A 566 -12.11 -36.17 -35.26
CA SER A 566 -11.57 -34.81 -35.07
C SER A 566 -12.45 -33.97 -34.14
N PHE A 567 -13.77 -34.13 -34.19
CA PHE A 567 -14.69 -33.40 -33.31
C PHE A 567 -14.58 -33.83 -31.85
N ILE A 568 -14.63 -35.15 -31.58
CA ILE A 568 -14.51 -35.71 -30.23
C ILE A 568 -13.09 -35.50 -29.66
N SER A 569 -12.03 -35.64 -30.47
CA SER A 569 -10.66 -35.28 -30.11
C SER A 569 -10.58 -33.84 -29.60
N GLY A 570 -11.13 -32.87 -30.34
CA GLY A 570 -11.14 -31.47 -29.94
C GLY A 570 -11.92 -31.20 -28.63
N ILE A 571 -13.03 -31.90 -28.38
CA ILE A 571 -13.77 -31.76 -27.12
C ILE A 571 -12.95 -32.32 -25.95
N LEU A 572 -12.30 -33.47 -26.16
CA LEU A 572 -11.46 -34.12 -25.15
C LEU A 572 -10.22 -33.28 -24.80
N THR A 573 -9.56 -32.65 -25.76
CA THR A 573 -8.45 -31.69 -25.52
C THR A 573 -8.91 -30.51 -24.65
N LEU A 574 -10.15 -30.03 -24.81
CA LEU A 574 -10.72 -28.96 -23.96
C LEU A 574 -11.14 -29.44 -22.55
N CYS A 575 -10.92 -30.72 -22.22
CA CYS A 575 -11.31 -31.37 -20.95
C CYS A 575 -10.13 -31.95 -20.16
N GLU A 576 -8.88 -31.58 -20.51
CA GLU A 576 -7.65 -32.17 -19.95
C GLU A 576 -7.45 -31.92 -18.44
N GLY A 577 -7.91 -30.78 -17.89
CA GLY A 577 -7.37 -30.22 -16.64
C GLY A 577 -8.15 -30.39 -15.32
N GLU A 578 -9.33 -31.04 -15.28
CA GLU A 578 -10.17 -31.13 -14.07
C GLU A 578 -10.82 -32.52 -13.88
N ASP A 579 -11.33 -32.81 -12.68
CA ASP A 579 -12.03 -34.07 -12.31
C ASP A 579 -13.43 -34.17 -12.97
N ASN A 580 -13.42 -34.22 -14.30
CA ASN A 580 -14.57 -34.04 -15.20
C ASN A 580 -15.59 -35.20 -15.22
N SER A 581 -15.56 -36.11 -14.24
CA SER A 581 -16.52 -37.22 -14.14
C SER A 581 -17.98 -36.78 -13.87
N SER A 582 -18.17 -35.54 -13.41
CA SER A 582 -19.48 -34.96 -13.08
C SER A 582 -20.00 -33.97 -14.14
N GLU A 583 -19.24 -33.66 -15.19
CA GLU A 583 -19.64 -32.65 -16.17
C GLU A 583 -20.67 -33.16 -17.20
N PRO A 584 -21.62 -32.33 -17.65
CA PRO A 584 -22.56 -32.65 -18.74
C PRO A 584 -21.89 -33.08 -20.05
N VAL A 585 -20.62 -32.73 -20.26
CA VAL A 585 -19.81 -33.14 -21.41
C VAL A 585 -19.70 -34.66 -21.52
N SER A 586 -19.44 -35.37 -20.42
CA SER A 586 -19.27 -36.83 -20.42
C SER A 586 -20.52 -37.56 -20.92
N ASN A 587 -21.70 -37.14 -20.45
CA ASN A 587 -22.97 -37.70 -20.89
C ASN A 587 -23.28 -37.35 -22.36
N SER A 588 -22.85 -36.17 -22.82
CA SER A 588 -23.04 -35.72 -24.20
C SER A 588 -22.15 -36.50 -25.17
N ILE A 589 -20.89 -36.76 -24.79
CA ILE A 589 -19.95 -37.61 -25.55
C ILE A 589 -20.47 -39.04 -25.64
N GLN A 590 -20.85 -39.64 -24.50
CA GLN A 590 -21.40 -41.00 -24.45
C GLN A 590 -22.61 -41.19 -25.37
N ARG A 591 -23.50 -40.18 -25.43
CA ARG A 591 -24.65 -40.20 -26.36
C ARG A 591 -24.24 -40.05 -27.82
N LEU A 592 -23.31 -39.14 -28.12
CA LEU A 592 -22.80 -38.94 -29.48
C LEU A 592 -22.10 -40.20 -30.02
N ARG A 593 -21.31 -40.87 -29.16
CA ARG A 593 -20.67 -42.15 -29.46
C ARG A 593 -21.71 -43.23 -29.80
N ASN A 594 -22.74 -43.40 -28.99
CA ASN A 594 -23.79 -44.39 -29.24
C ASN A 594 -24.49 -44.18 -30.59
N GLU A 595 -24.82 -42.93 -30.95
CA GLU A 595 -25.43 -42.63 -32.27
C GLU A 595 -24.44 -42.88 -33.44
N PHE A 596 -23.14 -42.65 -33.23
CA PHE A 596 -22.09 -42.92 -34.21
C PHE A 596 -21.87 -44.43 -34.43
N GLU A 597 -21.83 -45.23 -33.36
CA GLU A 597 -21.75 -46.69 -33.46
C GLU A 597 -23.00 -47.29 -34.13
N LEU A 598 -24.19 -46.75 -33.85
CA LEU A 598 -25.42 -47.13 -34.54
C LEU A 598 -25.38 -46.77 -36.04
N LEU A 599 -24.84 -45.61 -36.41
CA LEU A 599 -24.64 -45.19 -37.80
C LEU A 599 -23.69 -46.16 -38.53
N LEU A 600 -22.50 -46.41 -37.97
CA LEU A 600 -21.51 -47.33 -38.56
C LEU A 600 -22.05 -48.76 -38.65
N THR A 601 -22.69 -49.26 -37.59
CA THR A 601 -23.29 -50.60 -37.58
C THR A 601 -24.33 -50.74 -38.70
N LYS A 602 -25.12 -49.69 -38.95
CA LYS A 602 -26.14 -49.72 -39.99
C LYS A 602 -25.55 -49.65 -41.40
N ILE A 603 -24.60 -48.74 -41.67
CA ILE A 603 -23.85 -48.71 -42.94
C ILE A 603 -23.12 -50.04 -43.18
N SER A 604 -22.60 -50.67 -42.12
CA SER A 604 -21.92 -51.96 -42.21
C SER A 604 -22.85 -53.11 -42.62
N ALA A 605 -24.16 -52.97 -42.44
CA ALA A 605 -25.15 -54.00 -42.82
C ALA A 605 -25.38 -54.08 -44.34
N ASP A 606 -25.06 -53.02 -45.08
CA ASP A 606 -25.15 -52.98 -46.55
C ASP A 606 -24.00 -53.77 -47.21
N PHE A 607 -22.95 -54.11 -46.45
CA PHE A 607 -21.82 -54.91 -46.90
C PHE A 607 -22.01 -56.42 -46.65
N PRO A 608 -21.48 -57.29 -47.53
CA PRO A 608 -21.48 -58.73 -47.29
C PRO A 608 -20.68 -59.06 -46.03
N LYS A 609 -21.08 -60.11 -45.29
CA LYS A 609 -20.56 -60.45 -43.94
C LYS A 609 -19.02 -60.39 -43.82
N ASN A 610 -18.29 -60.89 -44.81
CA ASN A 610 -16.81 -60.89 -44.83
C ASN A 610 -16.18 -59.48 -44.92
N LYS A 611 -16.88 -58.51 -45.52
CA LYS A 611 -16.40 -57.11 -45.65
C LYS A 611 -16.92 -56.19 -44.54
N ARG A 612 -18.01 -56.59 -43.87
CA ARG A 612 -18.63 -55.87 -42.75
C ARG A 612 -17.68 -55.70 -41.56
N GLU A 613 -17.04 -56.78 -41.14
CA GLU A 613 -16.10 -56.79 -40.00
C GLU A 613 -14.85 -55.95 -40.31
N VAL A 614 -14.31 -56.07 -41.53
CA VAL A 614 -13.18 -55.26 -42.02
C VAL A 614 -13.52 -53.76 -42.07
N PHE A 615 -14.71 -53.40 -42.56
CA PHE A 615 -15.17 -52.01 -42.56
C PHE A 615 -15.26 -51.44 -41.14
N LEU A 616 -15.86 -52.17 -40.19
CA LEU A 616 -15.96 -51.71 -38.80
C LEU A 616 -14.58 -51.55 -38.15
N TYR A 617 -13.69 -52.54 -38.31
CA TYR A 617 -12.30 -52.46 -37.84
C TYR A 617 -11.58 -51.21 -38.38
N ASN A 618 -11.60 -50.98 -39.70
CA ASN A 618 -10.92 -49.83 -40.31
C ASN A 618 -11.44 -48.48 -39.80
N ASN A 619 -12.75 -48.37 -39.51
CA ASN A 619 -13.32 -47.15 -38.96
C ASN A 619 -12.95 -46.96 -37.48
N TYR A 620 -13.08 -47.98 -36.63
CA TYR A 620 -12.69 -47.84 -35.21
C TYR A 620 -11.18 -47.66 -35.03
N PHE A 621 -10.36 -48.30 -35.86
CA PHE A 621 -8.91 -48.09 -35.89
C PHE A 621 -8.54 -46.65 -36.23
N LEU A 622 -9.24 -46.00 -37.16
CA LEU A 622 -9.06 -44.58 -37.45
C LEU A 622 -9.44 -43.70 -36.25
N VAL A 623 -10.51 -44.03 -35.52
CA VAL A 623 -10.88 -43.32 -34.28
C VAL A 623 -9.77 -43.45 -33.23
N CYS A 624 -9.29 -44.67 -32.97
CA CYS A 624 -8.17 -44.92 -32.05
C CYS A 624 -6.90 -44.16 -32.45
N THR A 625 -6.59 -44.11 -33.75
CA THR A 625 -5.40 -43.43 -34.29
C THR A 625 -5.48 -41.90 -34.13
N ILE A 626 -6.67 -41.31 -34.24
CA ILE A 626 -6.85 -39.85 -34.04
C ILE A 626 -6.91 -39.50 -32.54
N LEU A 627 -7.33 -40.44 -31.69
CA LEU A 627 -7.42 -40.26 -30.25
C LEU A 627 -6.13 -40.56 -29.48
N SER A 628 -5.16 -41.28 -30.06
CA SER A 628 -3.93 -41.72 -29.37
C SER A 628 -3.23 -40.60 -28.59
N ASP A 629 -3.15 -39.43 -29.22
CA ASP A 629 -2.34 -38.29 -28.77
C ASP A 629 -3.09 -37.38 -27.78
N VAL A 630 -4.38 -37.66 -27.51
CA VAL A 630 -5.22 -36.84 -26.62
C VAL A 630 -5.10 -37.32 -25.18
N THR A 631 -4.82 -36.39 -24.26
CA THR A 631 -4.61 -36.63 -22.83
C THR A 631 -5.86 -36.34 -21.97
N GLY A 632 -5.94 -36.97 -20.79
CA GLY A 632 -6.96 -36.67 -19.77
C GLY A 632 -7.87 -37.87 -19.40
N GLN A 633 -8.44 -37.85 -18.19
CA GLN A 633 -9.23 -38.97 -17.64
C GLN A 633 -10.41 -39.41 -18.53
N LEU A 634 -11.06 -38.45 -19.20
CA LEU A 634 -12.18 -38.73 -20.09
C LEU A 634 -11.70 -39.27 -21.45
N ALA A 635 -10.53 -38.83 -21.92
CA ALA A 635 -9.93 -39.32 -23.16
C ALA A 635 -9.51 -40.78 -23.04
N GLU A 636 -8.91 -41.18 -21.91
CA GLU A 636 -8.56 -42.59 -21.66
C GLU A 636 -9.78 -43.52 -21.65
N LYS A 637 -10.92 -43.11 -21.07
CA LYS A 637 -12.16 -43.91 -21.13
C LYS A 637 -12.67 -44.14 -22.56
N GLU A 638 -12.61 -43.11 -23.41
CA GLU A 638 -13.01 -43.24 -24.81
C GLU A 638 -11.99 -44.07 -25.62
N LYS A 639 -10.67 -43.92 -25.35
CA LYS A 639 -9.62 -44.78 -25.92
C LYS A 639 -9.83 -46.25 -25.57
N GLU A 640 -10.04 -46.56 -24.28
CA GLU A 640 -10.33 -47.92 -23.82
C GLU A 640 -11.57 -48.49 -24.52
N HIS A 641 -12.64 -47.71 -24.64
CA HIS A 641 -13.86 -48.14 -25.32
C HIS A 641 -13.65 -48.48 -26.80
N PHE A 642 -13.02 -47.58 -27.57
CA PHE A 642 -12.76 -47.83 -28.98
C PHE A 642 -11.70 -48.92 -29.19
N LYS A 643 -10.75 -49.09 -28.28
CA LYS A 643 -9.78 -50.20 -28.31
C LYS A 643 -10.45 -51.55 -28.09
N LEU A 644 -11.35 -51.68 -27.10
CA LEU A 644 -12.15 -52.90 -26.92
C LEU A 644 -12.97 -53.25 -28.17
N LEU A 645 -13.46 -52.23 -28.90
CA LEU A 645 -14.12 -52.43 -30.19
C LEU A 645 -13.14 -52.85 -31.30
N THR A 646 -11.95 -52.25 -31.43
CA THR A 646 -10.97 -52.68 -32.44
C THR A 646 -10.55 -54.13 -32.23
N ASP A 647 -10.21 -54.51 -30.99
CA ASP A 647 -9.71 -55.84 -30.65
C ASP A 647 -10.79 -56.91 -30.95
N ALA A 648 -12.07 -56.61 -30.67
CA ALA A 648 -13.20 -57.49 -30.96
C ALA A 648 -13.48 -57.73 -32.46
N TYR A 649 -13.15 -56.76 -33.33
CA TYR A 649 -13.27 -56.91 -34.78
C TYR A 649 -11.97 -57.40 -35.45
N GLU A 650 -10.82 -57.26 -34.80
CA GLU A 650 -9.51 -57.73 -35.29
C GLU A 650 -9.44 -59.26 -35.42
N GLU A 651 -9.89 -60.00 -34.39
CA GLU A 651 -9.93 -61.47 -34.43
C GLU A 651 -10.77 -62.03 -35.59
N ASN A 652 -11.75 -61.27 -36.06
CA ASN A 652 -12.67 -61.66 -37.13
C ASN A 652 -12.19 -61.19 -38.50
N ALA A 653 -11.53 -60.03 -38.58
CA ALA A 653 -10.91 -59.50 -39.79
C ALA A 653 -9.65 -60.27 -40.21
N THR A 654 -8.88 -60.83 -39.27
CA THR A 654 -7.64 -61.57 -39.53
C THR A 654 -7.83 -63.06 -39.84
N ARG A 655 -9.03 -63.61 -39.65
CA ARG A 655 -9.35 -65.05 -39.80
C ARG A 655 -9.75 -65.50 -41.22
N LYS A 656 -9.55 -64.68 -42.26
CA LYS A 656 -9.92 -65.00 -43.66
C LYS A 656 -8.91 -64.51 -44.69
#